data_AF-A0AA38H4C8-F1
#
_entry.id   AF-A0AA38H4C8-F1
#
_cell.length_a   1.000
_cell.length_b   1.000
_cell.length_c   1.000
_cell.angle_alpha   90.00
_cell.angle_beta   90.00
_cell.angle_gamma   90.00
#
_symmetry.space_group_name_H-M   'P 1'
#
loop_
_entity.id
_entity.type
_entity.pdbx_description
1 polymer ?
#
loop_
_entity_poly.entity_id
_entity_poly.type
_entity_poly.pdbx_seq_one_letter_code
_entity_poly.pdbx_strand_id
1 'polypeptide(L)'
;MANLPARDPLAILGSSLFLDVLSYLPYQTVGIIPSVCRSWRDFESSESSAIWRPVCKRVNGDPRRLQELAEAERVRFDTGPHGKETGQAGGSSAPCRSSTSGADWKGLLKEHVLPIRNFLRGRCTNRFITEPGSPEEFGQYEVNEEEETCIATRGDCRGLQVLDLRTLELLFWVPDLDQATHFEACGGFVVAGCIVSYQPWTLMLRVFRTQSAITRSPRPCPPYAEIPESVRTSVAPLEPSWSVASTTAPKGKTNTTAQHAAKTYLPRGGLAYYRDIPMASVFNRFCVKVEHEGTRLERVVLALMGEQQVALWDLDDVDAPAEVIDFPHEHPCRIEGIDFDNDYVFILYADYIQIMSRSTQECVFVTPSSPDDSFTTPQTSAVVYELHLEADHDPGYNPVIVIDSDDEDDTSEASEEPETPRPPFLSKQRDVKGYRGGAEVAEYDDAELSPETEEARYDYARSTDSASSSSAQALPRFTDLTPARPPTTVPGEEAYVEVSGAKNGGVRLKVDAGTGCGGITWASGEVLARYLAYRHEVDPAYLHQRNILELGSGTGLVGIAAGLLQPETSVWVTDQACLSELMKSNITHNFPSGSSSSVPPVRAAEYNWGEAIPEEIAASEIDMVLAADCVYFEPTFPLLVQTLCDLVPRKPTVEGKPVEVLFCWKKRRKADRHFFSMLKKKFDSVPVDDDRPGERERYTREGISLLRLTRRK
;
A
#
# COMPACT_ATOMS: atom_id res chain seq x y z
N MET A 1 -30.13 31.66 -29.62
CA MET A 1 -30.47 30.41 -30.35
C MET A 1 -31.79 29.91 -29.81
N ALA A 2 -32.74 29.54 -30.68
CA ALA A 2 -34.07 29.12 -30.27
C ALA A 2 -34.04 27.77 -29.54
N ASN A 3 -34.78 27.65 -28.43
CA ASN A 3 -35.04 26.40 -27.72
C ASN A 3 -35.81 25.43 -28.64
N LEU A 4 -35.07 24.53 -29.31
CA LEU A 4 -35.65 23.33 -29.89
C LEU A 4 -36.02 22.37 -28.74
N PRO A 5 -37.18 21.69 -28.79
CA PRO A 5 -37.48 20.65 -27.81
C PRO A 5 -36.44 19.54 -27.92
N ALA A 6 -35.89 19.09 -26.79
CA ALA A 6 -34.97 17.96 -26.74
C ALA A 6 -35.64 16.74 -27.40
N ARG A 7 -34.99 16.17 -28.43
CA ARG A 7 -35.47 15.00 -29.16
C ARG A 7 -34.53 13.83 -28.91
N ASP A 8 -35.08 12.63 -28.79
CA ASP A 8 -34.32 11.39 -28.55
C ASP A 8 -33.33 11.11 -29.70
N PRO A 9 -32.01 11.13 -29.45
CA PRO A 9 -30.98 10.81 -30.44
C PRO A 9 -31.16 9.45 -31.11
N LEU A 10 -31.60 8.41 -30.40
CA LEU A 10 -31.82 7.08 -30.98
C LEU A 10 -32.93 7.13 -32.04
N ALA A 11 -33.98 7.91 -31.81
CA ALA A 11 -35.08 8.10 -32.76
C ALA A 11 -34.70 8.96 -33.97
N ILE A 12 -33.72 9.86 -33.84
CA ILE A 12 -33.28 10.75 -34.92
C ILE A 12 -32.19 10.11 -35.78
N LEU A 13 -31.17 9.54 -35.14
CA LEU A 13 -29.97 9.02 -35.80
C LEU A 13 -30.20 7.59 -36.33
N GLY A 14 -31.12 6.85 -35.72
CA GLY A 14 -31.32 5.43 -35.98
C GLY A 14 -30.20 4.57 -35.39
N SER A 15 -30.44 3.26 -35.35
CA SER A 15 -29.59 2.27 -34.66
C SER A 15 -28.10 2.31 -35.02
N SER A 16 -27.75 2.44 -36.31
CA SER A 16 -26.35 2.39 -36.76
C SER A 16 -25.55 3.60 -36.30
N LEU A 17 -26.02 4.81 -36.58
CA LEU A 17 -25.31 6.05 -36.20
C LEU A 17 -25.31 6.24 -34.69
N PHE A 18 -26.38 5.81 -34.02
CA PHE A 18 -26.43 5.83 -32.57
C PHE A 18 -25.40 4.87 -31.96
N LEU A 19 -25.25 3.65 -32.49
CA LEU A 19 -24.19 2.72 -32.11
C LEU A 19 -22.80 3.32 -32.30
N ASP A 20 -22.55 3.96 -33.45
CA ASP A 20 -21.27 4.61 -33.72
C ASP A 20 -20.96 5.68 -32.66
N VAL A 21 -21.92 6.54 -32.32
CA VAL A 21 -21.78 7.54 -31.26
C VAL A 21 -21.46 6.88 -29.92
N LEU A 22 -22.22 5.86 -29.52
CA LEU A 22 -21.99 5.13 -28.27
C LEU A 22 -20.60 4.48 -28.23
N SER A 23 -20.09 4.02 -29.38
CA SER A 23 -18.79 3.38 -29.47
C SER A 23 -17.63 4.31 -29.12
N TYR A 24 -17.80 5.64 -29.17
CA TYR A 24 -16.79 6.63 -28.77
C TYR A 24 -16.92 7.11 -27.32
N LEU A 25 -18.02 6.78 -26.65
CA LEU A 25 -18.27 7.25 -25.29
C LEU A 25 -17.41 6.49 -24.26
N PRO A 26 -17.05 7.15 -23.14
CA PRO A 26 -16.33 6.50 -22.05
C PRO A 26 -17.23 5.54 -21.28
N TYR A 27 -16.63 4.59 -20.57
CA TYR A 27 -17.34 3.54 -19.83
C TYR A 27 -18.47 4.09 -18.95
N GLN A 28 -18.21 5.17 -18.20
CA GLN A 28 -19.16 5.77 -17.28
C GLN A 28 -20.43 6.26 -18.01
N THR A 29 -20.25 6.85 -19.19
CA THR A 29 -21.36 7.37 -20.01
C THR A 29 -22.11 6.25 -20.74
N VAL A 30 -21.43 5.16 -21.10
CA VAL A 30 -22.11 3.98 -21.65
C VAL A 30 -22.87 3.23 -20.55
N GLY A 31 -22.35 3.24 -19.32
CA GLY A 31 -22.97 2.65 -18.13
C GLY A 31 -24.36 3.19 -17.78
N ILE A 32 -24.63 4.46 -18.09
CA ILE A 32 -25.93 5.10 -17.81
C ILE A 32 -27.00 4.82 -18.86
N ILE A 33 -26.67 4.24 -20.03
CA ILE A 33 -27.62 3.99 -21.13
C ILE A 33 -28.90 3.25 -20.67
N PRO A 34 -28.83 2.19 -19.84
CA PRO A 34 -30.02 1.50 -19.35
C PRO A 34 -30.94 2.36 -18.46
N SER A 35 -30.42 3.46 -17.92
CA SER A 35 -31.11 4.39 -17.02
C SER A 35 -31.74 5.58 -17.76
N VAL A 36 -31.39 5.84 -19.02
CA VAL A 36 -31.91 6.98 -19.80
C VAL A 36 -33.39 6.81 -20.12
N CYS A 37 -33.76 5.70 -20.77
CA CYS A 37 -35.15 5.33 -21.06
C CYS A 37 -35.25 3.87 -21.52
N ARG A 38 -36.47 3.35 -21.66
CA ARG A 38 -36.70 1.95 -22.08
C ARG A 38 -36.15 1.65 -23.47
N SER A 39 -36.32 2.54 -24.45
CA SER A 39 -35.81 2.31 -25.81
C SER A 39 -34.28 2.19 -25.85
N TRP A 40 -33.58 2.97 -25.03
CA TRP A 40 -32.11 2.90 -24.90
C TRP A 40 -31.66 1.62 -24.20
N ARG A 41 -32.38 1.18 -23.15
CA ARG A 41 -32.13 -0.10 -22.47
C ARG A 41 -32.34 -1.30 -23.39
N ASP A 42 -33.42 -1.29 -24.16
CA ASP A 42 -33.73 -2.35 -25.10
C ASP A 42 -32.68 -2.40 -26.22
N PHE A 43 -32.23 -1.22 -26.70
CA PHE A 43 -31.16 -1.11 -27.68
C PHE A 43 -29.81 -1.62 -27.15
N GLU A 44 -29.43 -1.26 -25.92
CA GLU A 44 -28.21 -1.77 -25.28
C GLU A 44 -28.26 -3.28 -25.07
N SER A 45 -29.43 -3.81 -24.72
CA SER A 45 -29.61 -5.25 -24.56
C SER A 45 -29.49 -6.00 -25.89
N SER A 46 -30.00 -5.43 -26.99
CA SER A 46 -29.90 -6.04 -28.32
C SER A 46 -28.49 -5.93 -28.95
N GLU A 47 -27.79 -4.82 -28.72
CA GLU A 47 -26.49 -4.51 -29.34
C GLU A 47 -25.32 -4.53 -28.35
N SER A 48 -25.48 -5.25 -27.22
CA SER A 48 -24.54 -5.26 -26.09
C SER A 48 -23.09 -5.51 -26.49
N SER A 49 -22.81 -6.57 -27.27
CA SER A 49 -21.46 -6.87 -27.73
C SER A 49 -20.85 -5.74 -28.59
N ALA A 50 -21.65 -5.11 -29.45
CA ALA A 50 -21.19 -4.04 -30.33
C ALA A 50 -20.91 -2.73 -29.56
N ILE A 51 -21.62 -2.51 -28.46
CA ILE A 51 -21.41 -1.36 -27.57
C ILE A 51 -20.20 -1.58 -26.66
N TRP A 52 -20.11 -2.73 -25.98
CA TRP A 52 -19.12 -2.94 -24.92
C TRP A 52 -17.75 -3.37 -25.43
N ARG A 53 -17.65 -4.08 -26.56
CA ARG A 53 -16.37 -4.57 -27.11
C ARG A 53 -15.38 -3.44 -27.44
N PRO A 54 -15.76 -2.35 -28.14
CA PRO A 54 -14.84 -1.22 -28.36
C PRO A 54 -14.40 -0.56 -27.06
N VAL A 55 -15.29 -0.48 -26.06
CA VAL A 55 -14.98 0.06 -24.73
C VAL A 55 -13.92 -0.82 -24.05
N CYS A 56 -14.11 -2.15 -24.01
CA CYS A 56 -13.14 -3.10 -23.43
C CYS A 56 -11.75 -3.01 -24.05
N LYS A 57 -11.66 -2.78 -25.36
CA LYS A 57 -10.37 -2.60 -26.03
C LYS A 57 -9.66 -1.29 -25.62
N ARG A 58 -10.42 -0.23 -25.32
CA ARG A 58 -9.85 1.06 -24.90
C ARG A 58 -9.36 1.07 -23.46
N VAL A 59 -10.05 0.39 -22.55
CA VAL A 59 -9.61 0.26 -21.14
C VAL A 59 -8.41 -0.68 -20.95
N ASN A 60 -7.83 -1.21 -22.04
CA ASN A 60 -6.63 -2.04 -22.03
C ASN A 60 -6.71 -3.19 -21.01
N GLY A 61 -7.81 -3.94 -21.06
CA GLY A 61 -8.01 -5.14 -20.22
C GLY A 61 -6.97 -6.23 -20.49
N ASP A 62 -7.00 -7.30 -19.69
CA ASP A 62 -6.05 -8.41 -19.77
C ASP A 62 -6.01 -8.96 -21.21
N PRO A 63 -4.86 -8.89 -21.91
CA PRO A 63 -4.73 -9.31 -23.30
C PRO A 63 -5.20 -10.74 -23.54
N ARG A 64 -4.98 -11.64 -22.58
CA ARG A 64 -5.38 -13.06 -22.67
C ARG A 64 -6.90 -13.19 -22.63
N ARG A 65 -7.57 -12.47 -21.72
CA ARG A 65 -9.04 -12.45 -21.60
C ARG A 65 -9.73 -11.78 -22.79
N LEU A 66 -9.13 -10.70 -23.30
CA LEU A 66 -9.60 -10.04 -24.53
C LEU A 66 -9.54 -10.98 -25.74
N GLN A 67 -8.49 -11.81 -25.82
CA GLN A 67 -8.34 -12.82 -26.86
C GLN A 67 -9.38 -13.94 -26.74
N GLU A 68 -9.58 -14.50 -25.53
CA GLU A 68 -10.59 -15.55 -25.26
C GLU A 68 -12.00 -15.12 -25.70
N LEU A 69 -12.43 -13.89 -25.37
CA LEU A 69 -13.74 -13.37 -25.78
C LEU A 69 -13.84 -13.11 -27.29
N ALA A 70 -12.77 -12.62 -27.91
CA ALA A 70 -12.73 -12.39 -29.35
C ALA A 70 -12.83 -13.71 -30.14
N GLU A 71 -12.22 -14.78 -29.64
CA GLU A 71 -12.31 -16.13 -30.20
C GLU A 71 -13.72 -16.72 -30.01
N ALA A 72 -14.32 -16.55 -28.83
CA ALA A 72 -15.70 -17.00 -28.56
C ALA A 72 -16.73 -16.33 -29.50
N GLU A 73 -16.56 -15.05 -29.86
CA GLU A 73 -17.41 -14.38 -30.85
C GLU A 73 -17.22 -14.91 -32.27
N ARG A 74 -15.97 -15.17 -32.69
CA ARG A 74 -15.65 -15.68 -34.04
C ARG A 74 -16.29 -17.05 -34.27
N VAL A 75 -16.15 -17.96 -33.30
CA VAL A 75 -16.75 -19.30 -33.36
C VAL A 75 -18.27 -19.25 -33.54
N ARG A 76 -18.94 -18.23 -32.97
CA ARG A 76 -20.38 -18.01 -33.12
C ARG A 76 -20.76 -17.50 -34.52
N PHE A 77 -19.93 -16.64 -35.10
CA PHE A 77 -20.16 -16.07 -36.44
C PHE A 77 -20.00 -17.14 -37.54
N ASP A 78 -19.05 -18.05 -37.37
CA ASP A 78 -18.81 -19.16 -38.30
C ASP A 78 -19.88 -20.27 -38.20
N THR A 79 -20.60 -20.36 -37.07
CA THR A 79 -21.64 -21.38 -36.82
C THR A 79 -23.07 -20.87 -37.00
N GLY A 80 -23.29 -19.87 -37.88
CA GLY A 80 -24.60 -19.24 -38.13
C GLY A 80 -25.79 -20.21 -38.23
N PRO A 81 -27.05 -19.74 -38.12
CA PRO A 81 -28.24 -20.56 -37.78
C PRO A 81 -28.60 -21.71 -38.76
N HIS A 82 -27.84 -21.91 -39.84
CA HIS A 82 -27.98 -22.97 -40.83
C HIS A 82 -26.69 -23.79 -41.08
N GLY A 83 -25.74 -23.81 -40.14
CA GLY A 83 -24.58 -24.71 -40.20
C GLY A 83 -24.99 -26.17 -40.02
N LYS A 84 -24.96 -26.95 -41.11
CA LYS A 84 -25.21 -28.39 -41.13
C LYS A 84 -24.34 -29.12 -40.10
N GLU A 85 -24.97 -29.93 -39.26
CA GLU A 85 -24.29 -31.00 -38.53
C GLU A 85 -23.59 -31.92 -39.52
N THR A 86 -22.26 -31.84 -39.59
CA THR A 86 -21.43 -32.92 -40.10
C THR A 86 -20.61 -33.43 -38.94
N GLY A 87 -21.03 -34.58 -38.40
CA GLY A 87 -20.34 -35.24 -37.31
C GLY A 87 -18.99 -35.81 -37.74
N GLN A 88 -17.99 -35.66 -36.87
CA GLN A 88 -17.11 -36.75 -36.44
C GLN A 88 -16.31 -36.30 -35.21
N ALA A 89 -16.20 -37.21 -34.25
CA ALA A 89 -15.75 -37.00 -32.88
C ALA A 89 -14.22 -37.03 -32.71
N GLY A 90 -13.74 -36.40 -31.63
CA GLY A 90 -12.47 -36.75 -30.99
C GLY A 90 -11.84 -35.65 -30.13
N GLY A 91 -12.06 -35.67 -28.82
CA GLY A 91 -11.27 -34.88 -27.86
C GLY A 91 -12.05 -34.43 -26.62
N SER A 92 -11.85 -35.11 -25.50
CA SER A 92 -12.46 -34.85 -24.20
C SER A 92 -11.92 -33.56 -23.56
N SER A 93 -12.72 -32.51 -23.52
CA SER A 93 -12.64 -31.44 -22.51
C SER A 93 -14.00 -31.30 -21.82
N ALA A 94 -13.96 -30.98 -20.52
CA ALA A 94 -15.11 -30.95 -19.61
C ALA A 94 -16.27 -30.10 -20.17
N PRO A 95 -17.54 -30.43 -19.84
CA PRO A 95 -18.71 -29.79 -20.45
C PRO A 95 -18.78 -28.32 -20.01
N CYS A 96 -18.42 -27.43 -20.93
CA CYS A 96 -18.71 -26.01 -20.81
C CYS A 96 -20.22 -25.85 -20.82
N ARG A 97 -20.79 -25.39 -19.70
CA ARG A 97 -22.23 -25.13 -19.57
C ARG A 97 -22.61 -24.08 -20.60
N SER A 98 -23.30 -24.51 -21.66
CA SER A 98 -23.91 -23.65 -22.65
C SER A 98 -25.03 -22.84 -22.00
N SER A 99 -24.70 -21.63 -21.54
CA SER A 99 -25.70 -20.57 -21.44
C SER A 99 -25.79 -19.87 -22.79
N THR A 100 -27.01 -19.62 -23.24
CA THR A 100 -27.37 -19.05 -24.54
C THR A 100 -27.07 -17.54 -24.67
N SER A 101 -26.36 -16.93 -23.73
CA SER A 101 -25.97 -15.51 -23.76
C SER A 101 -24.72 -15.27 -24.62
N GLY A 102 -24.63 -14.13 -25.30
CA GLY A 102 -23.46 -13.75 -26.10
C GLY A 102 -22.18 -13.57 -25.27
N ALA A 103 -21.05 -13.27 -25.93
CA ALA A 103 -19.79 -12.95 -25.26
C ALA A 103 -19.99 -11.77 -24.28
N ASP A 104 -19.72 -11.99 -23.00
CA ASP A 104 -20.00 -11.04 -21.91
C ASP A 104 -18.88 -10.00 -21.75
N TRP A 105 -18.76 -9.12 -22.74
CA TRP A 105 -17.83 -7.99 -22.69
C TRP A 105 -18.11 -7.05 -21.51
N LYS A 106 -19.38 -6.89 -21.15
CA LYS A 106 -19.82 -6.07 -20.02
C LYS A 106 -19.34 -6.66 -18.68
N GLY A 107 -19.37 -7.98 -18.54
CA GLY A 107 -18.82 -8.73 -17.41
C GLY A 107 -17.30 -8.56 -17.27
N LEU A 108 -16.55 -8.75 -18.36
CA LEU A 108 -15.10 -8.54 -18.34
C LEU A 108 -14.72 -7.12 -17.92
N LEU A 109 -15.46 -6.13 -18.39
CA LEU A 109 -15.18 -4.75 -18.01
C LEU A 109 -15.52 -4.46 -16.55
N LYS A 110 -16.57 -5.09 -16.00
CA LYS A 110 -16.80 -5.08 -14.54
C LYS A 110 -15.62 -5.71 -13.80
N GLU A 111 -15.08 -6.83 -14.27
CA GLU A 111 -13.89 -7.46 -13.66
C GLU A 111 -12.65 -6.56 -13.68
N HIS A 112 -12.50 -5.68 -14.67
CA HIS A 112 -11.40 -4.70 -14.72
C HIS A 112 -11.64 -3.43 -13.90
N VAL A 113 -12.85 -2.87 -13.96
CA VAL A 113 -13.15 -1.58 -13.31
C VAL A 113 -13.45 -1.75 -11.82
N LEU A 114 -14.03 -2.88 -11.40
CA LEU A 114 -14.36 -3.12 -9.99
C LEU A 114 -13.12 -3.15 -9.09
N PRO A 115 -12.00 -3.83 -9.43
CA PRO A 115 -10.77 -3.78 -8.65
C PRO A 115 -10.21 -2.36 -8.51
N ILE A 116 -10.18 -1.56 -9.59
CA ILE A 116 -9.73 -0.16 -9.55
C ILE A 116 -10.61 0.65 -8.60
N ARG A 117 -11.94 0.49 -8.71
CA ARG A 117 -12.90 1.15 -7.81
C ARG A 117 -12.73 0.69 -6.37
N ASN A 118 -12.49 -0.59 -6.16
CA ASN A 118 -12.26 -1.17 -4.85
C ASN A 118 -10.95 -0.63 -4.25
N PHE A 119 -9.88 -0.56 -5.03
CA PHE A 119 -8.59 0.02 -4.63
C PHE A 119 -8.76 1.49 -4.23
N LEU A 120 -9.38 2.32 -5.07
CA LEU A 120 -9.64 3.75 -4.78
C LEU A 120 -10.50 3.97 -3.53
N ARG A 121 -11.36 3.00 -3.18
CA ARG A 121 -12.24 3.05 -2.00
C ARG A 121 -11.71 2.25 -0.81
N GLY A 122 -10.51 1.66 -0.91
CA GLY A 122 -9.96 0.77 0.11
C GLY A 122 -10.84 -0.45 0.43
N ARG A 123 -11.69 -0.88 -0.51
CA ARG A 123 -12.51 -2.09 -0.37
C ARG A 123 -11.67 -3.31 -0.70
N CYS A 124 -11.46 -4.18 0.27
CA CYS A 124 -10.78 -5.46 0.08
C CYS A 124 -11.41 -6.53 0.99
N THR A 125 -11.20 -7.78 0.61
CA THR A 125 -11.40 -8.92 1.50
C THR A 125 -10.11 -9.16 2.28
N ASN A 126 -10.17 -9.04 3.61
CA ASN A 126 -9.01 -9.26 4.47
C ASN A 126 -8.92 -10.72 4.89
N ARG A 127 -7.72 -11.29 4.81
CA ARG A 127 -7.37 -12.57 5.42
C ARG A 127 -6.04 -12.42 6.15
N PHE A 128 -5.87 -13.16 7.23
CA PHE A 128 -4.70 -13.07 8.10
C PHE A 128 -4.06 -14.45 8.20
N ILE A 129 -2.75 -14.49 8.04
CA ILE A 129 -1.91 -15.66 8.32
C ILE A 129 -1.43 -15.50 9.76
N THR A 130 -1.57 -16.54 10.58
CA THR A 130 -1.07 -16.56 11.96
C THR A 130 -0.26 -17.82 12.17
N GLU A 131 1.03 -17.69 12.51
CA GLU A 131 1.86 -18.83 12.90
C GLU A 131 1.68 -19.11 14.41
N PRO A 132 1.17 -20.28 14.81
CA PRO A 132 0.97 -20.59 16.22
C PRO A 132 2.31 -20.62 16.97
N GLY A 133 2.47 -19.77 17.99
CA GLY A 133 3.60 -19.83 18.92
C GLY A 133 4.82 -18.98 18.57
N SER A 134 4.82 -18.22 17.48
CA SER A 134 5.82 -17.15 17.27
C SER A 134 5.27 -15.79 17.71
N PRO A 135 6.00 -15.04 18.56
CA PRO A 135 5.69 -13.65 18.89
C PRO A 135 6.21 -12.64 17.84
N GLU A 136 6.96 -13.08 16.81
CA GLU A 136 7.63 -12.18 15.85
C GLU A 136 6.81 -11.96 14.57
N GLU A 137 7.05 -10.82 13.91
CA GLU A 137 6.37 -10.43 12.68
C GLU A 137 6.95 -11.15 11.45
N PHE A 138 6.13 -11.38 10.42
CA PHE A 138 6.62 -11.85 9.12
C PHE A 138 7.52 -10.78 8.49
N GLY A 139 8.74 -11.16 8.12
CA GLY A 139 9.70 -10.24 7.49
C GLY A 139 9.38 -9.94 6.03
N GLN A 140 9.06 -10.97 5.24
CA GLN A 140 8.82 -10.83 3.78
C GLN A 140 7.88 -11.94 3.28
N TYR A 141 7.11 -11.63 2.24
CA TYR A 141 6.29 -12.62 1.52
C TYR A 141 6.24 -12.29 0.03
N GLU A 142 6.07 -13.31 -0.80
CA GLU A 142 5.89 -13.19 -2.24
C GLU A 142 4.85 -14.18 -2.77
N VAL A 143 4.10 -13.75 -3.77
CA VAL A 143 3.04 -14.54 -4.39
C VAL A 143 3.56 -15.19 -5.66
N ASN A 144 3.40 -16.50 -5.76
CA ASN A 144 3.61 -17.26 -6.97
C ASN A 144 2.24 -17.56 -7.59
N GLU A 145 1.84 -16.75 -8.56
CA GLU A 145 0.57 -16.90 -9.27
C GLU A 145 0.51 -18.20 -10.10
N GLU A 146 1.64 -18.67 -10.62
CA GLU A 146 1.71 -19.85 -11.49
C GLU A 146 1.29 -21.13 -10.75
N GLU A 147 1.74 -21.29 -9.51
CA GLU A 147 1.37 -22.43 -8.67
C GLU A 147 0.24 -22.09 -7.66
N GLU A 148 -0.30 -20.87 -7.69
CA GLU A 148 -1.25 -20.34 -6.71
C GLU A 148 -0.79 -20.53 -5.25
N THR A 149 0.46 -20.15 -4.98
CA THR A 149 1.08 -20.27 -3.66
C THR A 149 1.60 -18.93 -3.16
N CYS A 150 1.77 -18.81 -1.85
CA CYS A 150 2.41 -17.67 -1.19
C CYS A 150 3.61 -18.18 -0.41
N ILE A 151 4.80 -17.66 -0.69
CA ILE A 151 6.03 -17.97 0.03
C ILE A 151 6.25 -16.86 1.04
N ALA A 152 6.51 -17.20 2.30
CA ALA A 152 6.77 -16.22 3.34
C ALA A 152 7.92 -16.66 4.23
N THR A 153 8.60 -15.71 4.87
CA THR A 153 9.50 -16.05 5.97
C THR A 153 8.72 -16.64 7.13
N ARG A 154 9.35 -17.52 7.90
CA ARG A 154 8.77 -18.03 9.15
C ARG A 154 9.00 -17.04 10.26
N GLY A 155 8.07 -16.97 11.21
CA GLY A 155 8.13 -16.07 12.36
C GLY A 155 9.22 -16.43 13.37
N ASP A 156 9.97 -17.52 13.21
CA ASP A 156 11.20 -17.78 13.97
C ASP A 156 12.45 -17.30 13.23
N CYS A 157 12.29 -16.67 12.07
CA CYS A 157 13.35 -16.26 11.15
C CYS A 157 14.32 -17.40 10.76
N ARG A 158 13.90 -18.67 10.88
CA ARG A 158 14.73 -19.86 10.62
C ARG A 158 14.23 -20.67 9.41
N GLY A 159 13.68 -19.99 8.40
CA GLY A 159 13.21 -20.67 7.20
C GLY A 159 12.18 -19.92 6.38
N LEU A 160 11.72 -20.60 5.33
CA LEU A 160 10.59 -20.20 4.50
C LEU A 160 9.42 -21.16 4.73
N GLN A 161 8.21 -20.65 4.60
CA GLN A 161 6.97 -21.41 4.53
C GLN A 161 6.29 -21.13 3.19
N VAL A 162 5.62 -22.14 2.65
CA VAL A 162 4.84 -22.05 1.42
C VAL A 162 3.40 -22.38 1.78
N LEU A 163 2.52 -21.44 1.49
CA LEU A 163 1.10 -21.48 1.82
C LEU A 163 0.28 -21.60 0.53
N ASP A 164 -0.90 -22.21 0.63
CA ASP A 164 -1.89 -22.13 -0.44
C ASP A 164 -2.42 -20.69 -0.53
N LEU A 165 -2.41 -20.06 -1.70
CA LEU A 165 -2.83 -18.66 -1.85
C LEU A 165 -4.33 -18.47 -1.55
N ARG A 166 -5.14 -19.51 -1.75
CA ARG A 166 -6.60 -19.47 -1.60
C ARG A 166 -7.07 -19.91 -0.22
N THR A 167 -6.40 -20.83 0.47
CA THR A 167 -6.79 -21.28 1.82
C THR A 167 -5.91 -20.71 2.91
N LEU A 168 -4.71 -20.25 2.55
CA LEU A 168 -3.63 -19.83 3.47
C LEU A 168 -3.15 -20.95 4.40
N GLU A 169 -3.45 -22.20 4.05
CA GLU A 169 -2.95 -23.37 4.77
C GLU A 169 -1.50 -23.64 4.39
N LEU A 170 -0.71 -24.07 5.37
CA LEU A 170 0.68 -24.46 5.16
C LEU A 170 0.76 -25.70 4.26
N LEU A 171 1.47 -25.56 3.14
CA LEU A 171 1.77 -26.65 2.21
C LEU A 171 3.15 -27.24 2.49
N PHE A 172 4.19 -26.40 2.54
CA PHE A 172 5.59 -26.81 2.70
C PHE A 172 6.34 -25.81 3.57
N TRP A 173 7.48 -26.25 4.11
CA TRP A 173 8.45 -25.38 4.77
C TRP A 173 9.88 -25.82 4.47
N VAL A 174 10.78 -24.85 4.48
CA VAL A 174 12.22 -25.02 4.31
C VAL A 174 12.86 -24.76 5.67
N PRO A 175 13.21 -25.80 6.44
CA PRO A 175 13.94 -25.62 7.70
C PRO A 175 15.38 -25.18 7.39
N ASP A 176 15.96 -24.35 8.26
CA ASP A 176 17.39 -23.98 8.27
C ASP A 176 17.89 -23.07 7.13
N LEU A 177 17.17 -21.96 6.93
CA LEU A 177 17.72 -20.75 6.30
C LEU A 177 18.09 -19.75 7.40
N ASP A 178 19.14 -20.06 8.18
CA ASP A 178 19.61 -19.28 9.35
C ASP A 178 19.50 -17.76 9.12
N GLN A 179 18.64 -17.10 9.92
CA GLN A 179 18.36 -15.66 9.87
C GLN A 179 18.28 -15.11 8.45
N ALA A 180 17.55 -15.78 7.55
CA ALA A 180 17.35 -15.27 6.20
C ALA A 180 16.68 -13.90 6.26
N THR A 181 17.47 -12.84 6.08
CA THR A 181 16.99 -11.46 6.18
C THR A 181 16.26 -10.99 4.93
N HIS A 182 16.43 -11.70 3.81
CA HIS A 182 15.90 -11.36 2.49
C HIS A 182 15.78 -12.61 1.59
N PHE A 183 14.68 -12.75 0.86
CA PHE A 183 14.52 -13.72 -0.22
C PHE A 183 13.78 -13.09 -1.39
N GLU A 184 13.94 -13.60 -2.61
CA GLU A 184 13.11 -13.22 -3.75
C GLU A 184 12.70 -14.43 -4.56
N ALA A 185 11.52 -14.39 -5.18
CA ALA A 185 10.94 -15.43 -5.99
C ALA A 185 10.46 -14.87 -7.34
N CYS A 186 11.04 -15.37 -8.43
CA CYS A 186 10.70 -14.92 -9.77
C CYS A 186 10.86 -16.06 -10.79
N GLY A 187 9.96 -16.14 -11.77
CA GLY A 187 10.02 -17.17 -12.83
C GLY A 187 10.01 -18.62 -12.33
N GLY A 188 9.54 -18.85 -11.10
CA GLY A 188 9.55 -20.15 -10.43
C GLY A 188 10.87 -20.51 -9.73
N PHE A 189 11.84 -19.61 -9.70
CA PHE A 189 13.02 -19.68 -8.84
C PHE A 189 12.74 -18.98 -7.51
N VAL A 190 13.38 -19.44 -6.44
CA VAL A 190 13.36 -18.80 -5.12
C VAL A 190 14.79 -18.68 -4.63
N VAL A 191 15.27 -17.47 -4.39
CA VAL A 191 16.63 -17.18 -3.96
C VAL A 191 16.59 -16.60 -2.56
N ALA A 192 17.21 -17.26 -1.59
CA ALA A 192 17.22 -16.84 -0.19
C ALA A 192 18.64 -16.57 0.29
N GLY A 193 18.88 -15.40 0.90
CA GLY A 193 20.15 -15.09 1.55
C GLY A 193 20.31 -15.86 2.86
N CYS A 194 21.44 -16.53 3.04
CA CYS A 194 21.72 -17.35 4.22
C CYS A 194 23.08 -16.98 4.83
N ILE A 195 23.15 -16.95 6.16
CA ILE A 195 24.41 -16.79 6.90
C ILE A 195 24.96 -18.19 7.20
N VAL A 196 26.13 -18.52 6.66
CA VAL A 196 26.70 -19.88 6.72
C VAL A 196 27.82 -19.99 7.75
N SER A 197 28.50 -18.88 8.05
CA SER A 197 29.49 -18.77 9.12
C SER A 197 29.47 -17.36 9.70
N TYR A 198 29.66 -17.24 11.01
CA TYR A 198 29.73 -15.96 11.73
C TYR A 198 31.18 -15.45 11.88
N GLN A 199 32.20 -16.27 11.58
CA GLN A 199 33.63 -15.93 11.74
C GLN A 199 34.52 -16.71 10.74
N PRO A 200 34.97 -16.10 9.63
CA PRO A 200 34.49 -14.82 9.09
C PRO A 200 33.03 -14.92 8.63
N TRP A 201 32.34 -13.79 8.52
CA TRP A 201 30.98 -13.74 7.99
C TRP A 201 30.98 -14.25 6.55
N THR A 202 30.38 -15.42 6.32
CA THR A 202 30.22 -15.98 4.97
C THR A 202 28.74 -16.00 4.64
N LEU A 203 28.34 -15.18 3.68
CA LEU A 203 27.00 -15.14 3.12
C LEU A 203 26.95 -16.03 1.87
N MET A 204 25.85 -16.77 1.74
CA MET A 204 25.55 -17.54 0.52
C MET A 204 24.11 -17.31 0.12
N LEU A 205 23.85 -17.27 -1.18
CA LEU A 205 22.50 -17.31 -1.72
C LEU A 205 22.12 -18.75 -2.01
N ARG A 206 21.04 -19.20 -1.41
CA ARG A 206 20.48 -20.53 -1.66
C ARG A 206 19.35 -20.44 -2.67
N VAL A 207 19.49 -21.17 -3.77
CA VAL A 207 18.55 -21.16 -4.90
C VAL A 207 17.71 -22.43 -4.87
N PHE A 208 16.39 -22.26 -4.94
CA PHE A 208 15.40 -23.30 -5.07
C PHE A 208 14.60 -23.13 -6.36
N ARG A 209 13.99 -24.21 -6.84
CA ARG A 209 13.09 -24.22 -7.99
C ARG A 209 11.76 -24.88 -7.63
N THR A 210 10.70 -24.26 -8.12
CA THR A 210 9.33 -24.81 -8.14
C THR A 210 9.19 -25.87 -9.22
N GLN A 211 8.06 -26.59 -9.25
CA GLN A 211 7.83 -27.58 -10.29
C GLN A 211 7.75 -26.92 -11.68
N SER A 212 7.11 -25.77 -11.75
CA SER A 212 7.02 -24.97 -12.98
C SER A 212 8.38 -24.61 -13.57
N ALA A 213 9.32 -24.13 -12.75
CA ALA A 213 10.68 -23.83 -13.20
C ALA A 213 11.43 -25.08 -13.67
N ILE A 214 11.27 -26.22 -12.98
CA ILE A 214 11.88 -27.50 -13.40
C ILE A 214 11.34 -27.97 -14.75
N THR A 215 10.06 -27.71 -15.04
CA THR A 215 9.46 -28.10 -16.33
C THR A 215 9.94 -27.22 -17.48
N ARG A 216 10.24 -25.94 -17.24
CA ARG A 216 10.81 -25.02 -18.25
C ARG A 216 12.31 -25.22 -18.46
N SER A 217 13.06 -25.44 -17.39
CA SER A 217 14.52 -25.52 -17.43
C SER A 217 15.00 -26.91 -17.89
N PRO A 218 15.89 -27.00 -18.88
CA PRO A 218 16.46 -28.27 -19.31
C PRO A 218 17.52 -28.81 -18.32
N ARG A 219 17.92 -28.04 -17.28
CA ARG A 219 18.98 -28.47 -16.35
C ARG A 219 18.43 -29.28 -15.16
N PRO A 220 19.00 -30.46 -14.87
CA PRO A 220 18.55 -31.28 -13.75
C PRO A 220 18.85 -30.61 -12.39
N CYS A 221 17.99 -30.81 -11.39
CA CYS A 221 18.34 -30.54 -9.99
C CYS A 221 19.43 -31.53 -9.53
N PRO A 222 20.26 -31.15 -8.54
CA PRO A 222 21.22 -32.08 -7.95
C PRO A 222 20.50 -33.31 -7.37
N PRO A 223 21.12 -34.51 -7.46
CA PRO A 223 20.55 -35.72 -6.88
C PRO A 223 20.47 -35.60 -5.35
N TYR A 224 19.50 -36.29 -4.74
CA TYR A 224 19.24 -36.24 -3.28
C TYR A 224 20.49 -36.33 -2.39
N ALA A 225 21.43 -37.20 -2.78
CA ALA A 225 22.65 -37.46 -2.03
C ALA A 225 23.59 -36.25 -1.95
N GLU A 226 23.47 -35.29 -2.87
CA GLU A 226 24.25 -34.06 -2.92
C GLU A 226 23.52 -32.87 -2.29
N ILE A 227 22.27 -33.06 -1.84
CA ILE A 227 21.48 -32.03 -1.15
C ILE A 227 21.90 -32.01 0.34
N PRO A 228 22.41 -30.86 0.86
CA PRO A 228 22.72 -30.73 2.27
C PRO A 228 21.51 -31.02 3.17
N GLU A 229 21.71 -31.67 4.31
CA GLU A 229 20.59 -32.04 5.20
C GLU A 229 19.80 -30.83 5.71
N SER A 230 20.48 -29.71 5.93
CA SER A 230 19.91 -28.42 6.35
C SER A 230 19.09 -27.70 5.28
N VAL A 231 18.93 -28.26 4.07
CA VAL A 231 18.16 -27.58 2.99
C VAL A 231 17.04 -28.45 2.44
N ARG A 232 16.82 -29.58 3.11
CA ARG A 232 15.82 -30.58 2.76
C ARG A 232 14.43 -30.07 3.17
N THR A 233 13.62 -29.74 2.17
CA THR A 233 12.24 -29.28 2.38
C THR A 233 11.41 -30.34 3.07
N SER A 234 10.73 -30.00 4.16
CA SER A 234 9.99 -30.99 4.94
C SER A 234 8.49 -30.86 4.68
N VAL A 235 7.74 -31.95 4.76
CA VAL A 235 6.27 -31.93 4.63
C VAL A 235 5.66 -31.95 6.02
N ALA A 236 4.73 -31.06 6.31
CA ALA A 236 3.89 -31.22 7.50
C ALA A 236 2.89 -32.37 7.27
N PRO A 237 2.84 -33.42 8.13
CA PRO A 237 3.48 -33.50 9.42
C PRO A 237 4.77 -34.34 9.49
N LEU A 238 5.13 -35.19 8.51
CA LEU A 238 6.01 -36.35 8.82
C LEU A 238 6.85 -37.00 7.68
N GLU A 239 7.40 -36.31 6.66
CA GLU A 239 8.48 -36.94 5.83
C GLU A 239 9.59 -35.96 5.36
N PRO A 240 10.88 -36.41 5.31
CA PRO A 240 12.01 -35.59 4.85
C PRO A 240 12.12 -35.52 3.32
N SER A 241 12.28 -34.30 2.79
CA SER A 241 12.73 -33.89 1.44
C SER A 241 12.21 -34.63 0.21
N TRP A 242 11.49 -33.87 -0.60
CA TRP A 242 11.31 -34.20 -2.01
C TRP A 242 12.56 -33.80 -2.79
N SER A 243 13.28 -34.78 -3.35
CA SER A 243 14.13 -34.57 -4.53
C SER A 243 13.53 -35.32 -5.71
N VAL A 244 13.65 -34.74 -6.90
CA VAL A 244 13.48 -35.48 -8.15
C VAL A 244 14.68 -36.44 -8.26
N ALA A 245 14.58 -37.64 -7.68
CA ALA A 245 15.67 -38.60 -7.68
C ALA A 245 16.04 -38.97 -9.13
N SER A 246 17.30 -38.76 -9.48
CA SER A 246 17.92 -39.22 -10.70
C SER A 246 17.70 -40.73 -10.89
N THR A 247 17.33 -41.11 -12.10
CA THR A 247 17.18 -42.49 -12.57
C THR A 247 18.46 -43.33 -12.43
N THR A 248 18.72 -43.95 -11.28
CA THR A 248 19.59 -45.14 -11.18
C THR A 248 19.14 -46.03 -10.02
N ALA A 249 18.46 -47.12 -10.35
CA ALA A 249 18.08 -48.15 -9.38
C ALA A 249 19.35 -48.83 -8.79
N PRO A 250 19.45 -49.03 -7.47
CA PRO A 250 20.46 -49.92 -6.91
C PRO A 250 20.07 -51.37 -7.21
N LYS A 251 20.94 -52.11 -7.88
CA LYS A 251 20.87 -53.58 -7.96
C LYS A 251 21.17 -54.15 -6.57
N GLY A 252 20.15 -54.36 -5.75
CA GLY A 252 20.28 -55.00 -4.44
C GLY A 252 18.96 -55.60 -3.99
N LYS A 253 18.86 -56.93 -4.01
CA LYS A 253 17.68 -57.71 -3.63
C LYS A 253 17.34 -57.50 -2.15
N THR A 254 16.15 -56.97 -1.83
CA THR A 254 15.31 -57.49 -0.73
C THR A 254 13.84 -57.18 -1.00
N ASN A 255 13.00 -58.22 -0.90
CA ASN A 255 11.55 -58.15 -1.00
C ASN A 255 10.97 -57.54 0.28
N THR A 256 10.41 -56.34 0.21
CA THR A 256 9.22 -55.97 1.00
C THR A 256 8.33 -55.05 0.18
N THR A 257 7.04 -55.31 0.30
CA THR A 257 5.96 -54.82 -0.56
C THR A 257 5.61 -53.37 -0.24
N ALA A 258 6.43 -52.42 -0.69
CA ALA A 258 6.09 -51.00 -0.84
C ALA A 258 7.00 -50.41 -1.92
N GLN A 259 6.67 -50.69 -3.18
CA GLN A 259 7.30 -50.03 -4.32
C GLN A 259 6.89 -48.54 -4.28
N HIS A 260 7.73 -47.70 -3.68
CA HIS A 260 7.70 -46.25 -3.91
C HIS A 260 7.96 -46.02 -5.40
N ALA A 261 6.91 -45.78 -6.17
CA ALA A 261 7.04 -45.23 -7.50
C ALA A 261 7.84 -43.93 -7.39
N ALA A 262 8.99 -43.85 -8.06
CA ALA A 262 9.77 -42.63 -8.18
C ALA A 262 8.87 -41.53 -8.75
N LYS A 263 8.39 -40.62 -7.89
CA LYS A 263 7.52 -39.52 -8.31
C LYS A 263 8.38 -38.55 -9.13
N THR A 264 8.03 -38.41 -10.40
CA THR A 264 8.79 -37.66 -11.41
C THR A 264 8.58 -36.14 -11.30
N TYR A 265 7.71 -35.69 -10.40
CA TYR A 265 7.28 -34.30 -10.24
C TYR A 265 7.25 -33.92 -8.76
N LEU A 266 7.68 -32.70 -8.45
CA LEU A 266 7.46 -32.03 -7.18
C LEU A 266 5.97 -31.74 -6.98
N PRO A 267 5.46 -31.86 -5.75
CA PRO A 267 4.12 -31.39 -5.41
C PRO A 267 4.03 -29.86 -5.52
N ARG A 268 2.81 -29.35 -5.74
CA ARG A 268 2.52 -27.90 -5.82
C ARG A 268 2.99 -27.17 -4.56
N GLY A 269 3.80 -26.12 -4.71
CA GLY A 269 4.43 -25.40 -3.60
C GLY A 269 5.70 -26.06 -3.05
N GLY A 270 6.11 -27.20 -3.61
CA GLY A 270 7.36 -27.85 -3.27
C GLY A 270 8.54 -27.07 -3.85
N LEU A 271 9.51 -26.75 -2.99
CA LEU A 271 10.76 -26.11 -3.39
C LEU A 271 11.86 -27.16 -3.44
N ALA A 272 12.42 -27.43 -4.62
CA ALA A 272 13.62 -28.25 -4.75
C ALA A 272 14.86 -27.39 -4.65
N TYR A 273 15.79 -27.77 -3.78
CA TYR A 273 17.13 -27.20 -3.78
C TYR A 273 17.77 -27.35 -5.16
N TYR A 274 18.36 -26.27 -5.65
CA TYR A 274 19.04 -26.23 -6.92
C TYR A 274 20.54 -26.03 -6.76
N ARG A 275 20.96 -24.99 -6.01
CA ARG A 275 22.37 -24.72 -5.72
C ARG A 275 22.56 -23.60 -4.70
N ASP A 276 23.81 -23.45 -4.25
CA ASP A 276 24.28 -22.26 -3.56
C ASP A 276 25.12 -21.38 -4.52
N ILE A 277 24.97 -20.06 -4.41
CA ILE A 277 25.79 -19.06 -5.08
C ILE A 277 26.55 -18.28 -3.99
N PRO A 278 27.89 -18.30 -3.98
CA PRO A 278 28.66 -17.59 -2.96
C PRO A 278 28.48 -16.08 -3.12
N MET A 279 28.28 -15.37 -2.02
CA MET A 279 28.28 -13.90 -2.03
C MET A 279 29.70 -13.40 -1.79
N ALA A 280 30.21 -12.62 -2.74
CA ALA A 280 31.52 -11.98 -2.60
C ALA A 280 31.50 -10.74 -1.70
N SER A 281 30.33 -10.32 -1.21
CA SER A 281 30.13 -9.07 -0.50
C SER A 281 29.38 -9.25 0.82
N VAL A 282 29.66 -8.36 1.77
CA VAL A 282 28.91 -8.18 3.00
C VAL A 282 27.54 -7.53 2.77
N PHE A 283 27.30 -6.94 1.60
CA PHE A 283 26.03 -6.34 1.23
C PHE A 283 25.04 -7.45 0.87
N ASN A 284 24.21 -7.89 1.82
CA ASN A 284 23.14 -8.86 1.59
C ASN A 284 22.02 -8.24 0.73
N ARG A 285 22.32 -7.88 -0.53
CA ARG A 285 21.45 -7.18 -1.47
C ARG A 285 21.54 -7.86 -2.84
N PHE A 286 20.41 -8.37 -3.28
CA PHE A 286 20.22 -8.99 -4.58
C PHE A 286 18.78 -8.79 -5.03
N CYS A 287 18.53 -8.91 -6.32
CA CYS A 287 17.18 -9.02 -6.86
C CYS A 287 17.09 -10.01 -8.02
N VAL A 288 15.91 -10.57 -8.26
CA VAL A 288 15.67 -11.57 -9.31
C VAL A 288 14.53 -11.12 -10.23
N LYS A 289 14.78 -11.10 -11.54
CA LYS A 289 13.77 -10.71 -12.54
C LYS A 289 13.79 -11.59 -13.78
N VAL A 290 12.66 -11.57 -14.50
CA VAL A 290 12.56 -12.11 -15.85
C VAL A 290 13.04 -11.04 -16.84
N GLU A 291 14.12 -11.30 -17.56
CA GLU A 291 14.54 -10.48 -18.69
C GLU A 291 13.81 -10.89 -19.96
N HIS A 292 13.59 -9.93 -20.86
CA HIS A 292 12.98 -10.17 -22.16
C HIS A 292 11.68 -10.99 -22.13
N GLU A 293 10.85 -10.73 -21.12
CA GLU A 293 9.57 -11.42 -20.89
C GLU A 293 8.71 -11.49 -22.16
N GLY A 294 8.14 -12.67 -22.44
CA GLY A 294 7.29 -12.92 -23.60
C GLY A 294 8.05 -13.07 -24.92
N THR A 295 9.39 -13.03 -24.91
CA THR A 295 10.22 -13.22 -26.11
C THR A 295 10.91 -14.59 -26.11
N ARG A 296 11.62 -14.92 -27.20
CA ARG A 296 12.44 -16.14 -27.29
C ARG A 296 13.74 -16.08 -26.46
N LEU A 297 14.07 -14.91 -25.93
CA LEU A 297 15.27 -14.66 -25.12
C LEU A 297 14.93 -14.56 -23.63
N GLU A 298 13.71 -14.92 -23.25
CA GLU A 298 13.25 -14.90 -21.87
C GLU A 298 14.15 -15.75 -20.97
N ARG A 299 14.63 -15.16 -19.87
CA ARG A 299 15.47 -15.83 -18.88
C ARG A 299 15.29 -15.21 -17.50
N VAL A 300 15.56 -15.99 -16.46
CA VAL A 300 15.50 -15.51 -15.07
C VAL A 300 16.91 -15.14 -14.64
N VAL A 301 17.10 -13.87 -14.30
CA VAL A 301 18.41 -13.29 -13.97
C VAL A 301 18.41 -12.83 -12.52
N LEU A 302 19.50 -13.16 -11.81
CA LEU A 302 19.82 -12.70 -10.47
C LEU A 302 20.88 -11.59 -10.57
N ALA A 303 20.53 -10.39 -10.12
CA ALA A 303 21.50 -9.32 -9.89
C ALA A 303 22.06 -9.43 -8.47
N LEU A 304 23.38 -9.55 -8.35
CA LEU A 304 24.10 -9.67 -7.10
C LEU A 304 25.03 -8.48 -6.89
N MET A 305 24.83 -7.76 -5.79
CA MET A 305 25.69 -6.64 -5.41
C MET A 305 27.04 -7.14 -4.86
N GLY A 306 28.12 -6.70 -5.49
CA GLY A 306 29.50 -6.85 -5.03
C GLY A 306 30.02 -5.60 -4.31
N GLU A 307 31.29 -5.61 -3.89
CA GLU A 307 31.92 -4.43 -3.28
C GLU A 307 32.29 -3.33 -4.29
N GLN A 308 32.52 -3.69 -5.56
CA GLN A 308 32.92 -2.78 -6.64
C GLN A 308 32.30 -3.17 -7.99
N GLN A 309 31.33 -4.08 -7.99
CA GLN A 309 30.69 -4.56 -9.21
C GLN A 309 29.27 -5.04 -8.93
N VAL A 310 28.41 -5.04 -9.94
CA VAL A 310 27.16 -5.83 -9.95
C VAL A 310 27.34 -6.98 -10.92
N ALA A 311 27.06 -8.19 -10.45
CA ALA A 311 27.12 -9.40 -11.26
C ALA A 311 25.69 -9.88 -11.55
N LEU A 312 25.35 -9.99 -12.84
CA LEU A 312 24.08 -10.50 -13.34
C LEU A 312 24.27 -11.97 -13.73
N TRP A 313 23.58 -12.87 -13.03
CA TRP A 313 23.66 -14.31 -13.22
C TRP A 313 22.40 -14.81 -13.91
N ASP A 314 22.56 -15.48 -15.04
CA ASP A 314 21.48 -16.29 -15.58
C ASP A 314 21.29 -17.51 -14.64
N LEU A 315 20.13 -17.65 -14.01
CA LEU A 315 19.94 -18.73 -13.05
C LEU A 315 19.93 -20.11 -13.73
N ASP A 316 19.67 -20.18 -15.04
CA ASP A 316 19.83 -21.41 -15.81
C ASP A 316 21.25 -21.61 -16.36
N ASP A 317 22.11 -20.59 -16.39
CA ASP A 317 23.51 -20.67 -16.83
C ASP A 317 24.51 -20.05 -15.83
N VAL A 318 25.20 -20.91 -15.08
CA VAL A 318 25.76 -20.55 -13.76
C VAL A 318 27.26 -20.78 -13.58
N ASP A 319 27.97 -21.12 -14.66
CA ASP A 319 29.42 -21.32 -14.53
C ASP A 319 30.15 -19.98 -14.32
N ALA A 320 29.53 -18.87 -14.73
CA ALA A 320 29.99 -17.51 -14.55
C ALA A 320 28.79 -16.55 -14.62
N PRO A 321 28.91 -15.32 -14.08
CA PRO A 321 27.91 -14.28 -14.34
C PRO A 321 27.80 -14.02 -15.85
N ALA A 322 26.57 -13.86 -16.33
CA ALA A 322 26.27 -13.53 -17.72
C ALA A 322 26.76 -12.12 -18.08
N GLU A 323 26.72 -11.20 -17.12
CA GLU A 323 27.18 -9.82 -17.25
C GLU A 323 27.76 -9.34 -15.92
N VAL A 324 28.83 -8.54 -15.99
CA VAL A 324 29.42 -7.87 -14.82
C VAL A 324 29.57 -6.40 -15.17
N ILE A 325 29.06 -5.54 -14.29
CA ILE A 325 29.15 -4.09 -14.42
C ILE A 325 30.04 -3.60 -13.28
N ASP A 326 31.21 -3.07 -13.65
CA ASP A 326 32.18 -2.55 -12.69
C ASP A 326 31.87 -1.10 -12.32
N PHE A 327 32.14 -0.74 -11.07
CA PHE A 327 32.06 0.65 -10.61
C PHE A 327 33.45 1.28 -10.56
N PRO A 328 33.60 2.53 -11.00
CA PRO A 328 34.90 3.19 -11.02
C PRO A 328 35.44 3.55 -9.63
N HIS A 329 34.60 3.53 -8.59
CA HIS A 329 34.93 3.98 -7.23
C HIS A 329 34.27 3.11 -6.15
N GLU A 330 34.89 3.06 -4.97
CA GLU A 330 34.29 2.47 -3.78
C GLU A 330 33.00 3.20 -3.38
N HIS A 331 32.03 2.45 -2.87
CA HIS A 331 30.72 2.98 -2.47
C HIS A 331 30.87 3.97 -1.29
N PRO A 332 30.45 5.24 -1.44
CA PRO A 332 30.67 6.27 -0.42
C PRO A 332 29.75 6.12 0.80
N CYS A 333 28.69 5.31 0.69
CA CYS A 333 27.72 5.08 1.75
C CYS A 333 27.06 3.70 1.61
N ARG A 334 26.23 3.34 2.59
CA ARG A 334 25.58 2.02 2.67
C ARG A 334 24.59 1.81 1.52
N ILE A 335 24.67 0.65 0.90
CA ILE A 335 23.72 0.19 -0.12
C ILE A 335 22.50 -0.39 0.58
N GLU A 336 21.33 0.15 0.27
CA GLU A 336 20.04 -0.26 0.82
C GLU A 336 19.25 -1.16 -0.13
N GLY A 337 19.50 -1.11 -1.44
CA GLY A 337 18.80 -1.95 -2.41
C GLY A 337 19.47 -1.97 -3.79
N ILE A 338 19.06 -2.94 -4.59
CA ILE A 338 19.43 -3.07 -6.00
C ILE A 338 18.19 -3.46 -6.80
N ASP A 339 18.02 -2.88 -7.97
CA ASP A 339 17.02 -3.30 -8.95
C ASP A 339 17.61 -3.24 -10.37
N PHE A 340 16.98 -3.86 -11.36
CA PHE A 340 17.39 -3.77 -12.78
C PHE A 340 16.23 -3.97 -13.75
N ASP A 341 16.46 -3.60 -15.01
CA ASP A 341 15.64 -3.96 -16.16
C ASP A 341 16.55 -4.38 -17.33
N ASN A 342 16.00 -4.51 -18.54
CA ASN A 342 16.77 -4.94 -19.71
C ASN A 342 17.90 -3.95 -20.10
N ASP A 343 17.81 -2.69 -19.69
CA ASP A 343 18.67 -1.59 -20.14
C ASP A 343 19.53 -1.00 -19.01
N TYR A 344 19.05 -1.06 -17.77
CA TYR A 344 19.63 -0.36 -16.62
C TYR A 344 19.74 -1.21 -15.36
N VAL A 345 20.71 -0.86 -14.52
CA VAL A 345 20.81 -1.29 -13.11
C VAL A 345 20.63 -0.07 -12.22
N PHE A 346 19.76 -0.20 -11.24
CA PHE A 346 19.43 0.80 -10.23
C PHE A 346 20.04 0.40 -8.90
N ILE A 347 20.87 1.27 -8.32
CA ILE A 347 21.52 1.04 -7.03
C ILE A 347 20.97 2.08 -6.06
N LEU A 348 20.30 1.59 -5.02
CA LEU A 348 19.73 2.42 -3.98
C LEU A 348 20.72 2.50 -2.82
N TYR A 349 21.26 3.70 -2.61
CA TYR A 349 22.03 4.05 -1.43
C TYR A 349 21.10 4.68 -0.37
N ALA A 350 21.61 4.85 0.84
CA ALA A 350 20.86 5.48 1.93
C ALA A 350 20.32 6.88 1.57
N ASP A 351 21.11 7.66 0.80
CA ASP A 351 20.81 9.07 0.54
C ASP A 351 20.54 9.38 -0.94
N TYR A 352 20.81 8.45 -1.86
CA TYR A 352 20.66 8.69 -3.30
C TYR A 352 20.48 7.39 -4.10
N ILE A 353 20.05 7.52 -5.35
CA ILE A 353 19.95 6.44 -6.33
C ILE A 353 20.96 6.69 -7.44
N GLN A 354 21.68 5.65 -7.83
CA GLN A 354 22.55 5.64 -9.00
C GLN A 354 21.96 4.72 -10.07
N ILE A 355 21.97 5.17 -11.32
CA ILE A 355 21.50 4.40 -12.48
C ILE A 355 22.66 4.18 -13.43
N MET A 356 22.90 2.92 -13.74
CA MET A 356 23.97 2.44 -14.59
C MET A 356 23.37 1.85 -15.86
N SER A 357 23.89 2.23 -17.02
CA SER A 357 23.54 1.60 -18.29
C SER A 357 24.22 0.24 -18.39
N ARG A 358 23.47 -0.80 -18.73
CA ARG A 358 24.01 -2.14 -18.98
C ARG A 358 24.80 -2.21 -20.28
N SER A 359 24.31 -1.50 -21.30
CA SER A 359 24.93 -1.48 -22.63
C SER A 359 26.27 -0.75 -22.68
N THR A 360 26.39 0.37 -21.95
CA THR A 360 27.61 1.19 -21.94
C THR A 360 28.47 0.98 -20.71
N GLN A 361 27.92 0.35 -19.67
CA GLN A 361 28.54 0.20 -18.34
C GLN A 361 28.93 1.55 -17.69
N GLU A 362 28.26 2.63 -18.10
CA GLU A 362 28.49 3.96 -17.57
C GLU A 362 27.37 4.39 -16.63
N CYS A 363 27.73 5.22 -15.65
CA CYS A 363 26.77 5.90 -14.80
C CYS A 363 26.00 6.93 -15.62
N VAL A 364 24.70 6.70 -15.81
CA VAL A 364 23.81 7.59 -16.59
C VAL A 364 23.24 8.68 -15.70
N PHE A 365 22.94 8.35 -14.44
CA PHE A 365 22.25 9.26 -13.53
C PHE A 365 22.59 9.00 -12.08
N VAL A 366 22.63 10.07 -11.29
CA VAL A 366 22.76 10.03 -9.82
C VAL A 366 21.77 11.05 -9.27
N THR A 367 20.91 10.67 -8.32
CA THR A 367 20.05 11.65 -7.64
C THR A 367 20.91 12.56 -6.75
N PRO A 368 20.63 13.86 -6.65
CA PRO A 368 21.34 14.75 -5.75
C PRO A 368 21.22 14.26 -4.30
N SER A 369 22.34 14.23 -3.56
CA SER A 369 22.37 13.92 -2.12
C SER A 369 21.97 15.13 -1.26
N SER A 370 21.91 16.34 -1.85
CA SER A 370 21.48 17.59 -1.21
C SER A 370 20.63 18.42 -2.18
N PRO A 371 19.61 19.17 -1.71
CA PRO A 371 18.84 20.10 -2.54
C PRO A 371 19.68 21.25 -3.15
N ASP A 372 20.89 21.51 -2.64
CA ASP A 372 21.82 22.51 -3.18
C ASP A 372 22.77 21.97 -4.26
N ASP A 373 22.84 20.64 -4.44
CA ASP A 373 23.65 20.04 -5.50
C ASP A 373 22.88 20.06 -6.83
N SER A 374 23.28 20.98 -7.72
CA SER A 374 22.82 21.00 -9.10
C SER A 374 23.09 19.63 -9.75
N PHE A 375 22.14 19.13 -10.56
CA PHE A 375 22.29 17.91 -11.36
C PHE A 375 23.66 17.87 -12.05
N THR A 376 24.61 17.14 -11.47
CA THR A 376 25.85 16.83 -12.15
C THR A 376 25.59 15.60 -13.00
N THR A 377 25.08 15.80 -14.21
CA THR A 377 25.37 14.86 -15.28
C THR A 377 26.90 14.83 -15.44
N PRO A 378 27.56 13.66 -15.34
CA PRO A 378 28.93 13.55 -15.85
C PRO A 378 28.90 14.06 -17.30
N GLN A 379 29.89 14.86 -17.69
CA GLN A 379 30.01 15.39 -19.05
C GLN A 379 30.29 14.26 -20.05
N THR A 380 29.28 13.46 -20.38
CA THR A 380 29.23 12.63 -21.57
C THR A 380 27.86 12.85 -22.20
N SER A 381 27.87 12.98 -23.52
CA SER A 381 26.75 13.37 -24.37
C SER A 381 25.62 12.34 -24.33
N ALA A 382 24.86 12.29 -23.24
CA ALA A 382 23.61 11.55 -23.14
C ALA A 382 22.48 12.48 -23.58
N VAL A 383 21.89 12.15 -24.73
CA VAL A 383 20.64 12.73 -25.21
C VAL A 383 19.59 12.46 -24.14
N VAL A 384 19.04 13.52 -23.54
CA VAL A 384 17.86 13.43 -22.70
C VAL A 384 16.72 12.95 -23.60
N TYR A 385 16.39 11.66 -23.53
CA TYR A 385 15.07 11.22 -23.91
C TYR A 385 14.15 11.62 -22.76
N GLU A 386 13.48 12.77 -22.91
CA GLU A 386 12.25 12.99 -22.18
C GLU A 386 11.33 11.82 -22.54
N LEU A 387 11.10 10.93 -21.58
CA LEU A 387 9.99 9.99 -21.60
C LEU A 387 8.72 10.83 -21.53
N HIS A 388 8.31 11.35 -22.68
CA HIS A 388 6.93 11.72 -22.93
C HIS A 388 6.13 10.42 -22.85
N LEU A 389 5.66 10.10 -21.65
CA LEU A 389 4.39 9.40 -21.55
C LEU A 389 3.37 10.36 -22.13
N GLU A 390 3.17 10.31 -23.45
CA GLU A 390 1.93 10.74 -24.08
C GLU A 390 0.83 9.84 -23.54
N ALA A 391 0.41 10.11 -22.29
CA ALA A 391 -0.99 9.93 -21.98
C ALA A 391 -1.69 10.95 -22.89
N ASP A 392 -2.38 10.45 -23.91
CA ASP A 392 -3.46 11.17 -24.59
C ASP A 392 -4.52 11.55 -23.55
N HIS A 393 -4.20 12.51 -22.69
CA HIS A 393 -5.11 13.18 -21.81
C HIS A 393 -5.67 14.36 -22.60
N ASP A 394 -6.85 14.14 -23.17
CA ASP A 394 -7.71 15.23 -23.63
C ASP A 394 -7.88 16.22 -22.46
N PRO A 395 -7.38 17.47 -22.57
CA PRO A 395 -7.40 18.45 -21.48
C PRO A 395 -8.81 18.93 -21.10
N GLY A 396 -9.87 18.38 -21.72
CA GLY A 396 -11.26 18.57 -21.33
C GLY A 396 -11.88 17.47 -20.45
N TYR A 397 -11.16 16.38 -20.14
CA TYR A 397 -11.77 15.20 -19.52
C TYR A 397 -11.56 15.14 -18.00
N ASN A 398 -12.50 15.71 -17.25
CA ASN A 398 -12.62 15.54 -15.81
C ASN A 398 -13.62 14.39 -15.56
N PRO A 399 -13.24 13.20 -15.04
CA PRO A 399 -14.19 12.16 -14.74
C PRO A 399 -14.99 12.56 -13.50
N VAL A 400 -16.04 13.36 -13.71
CA VAL A 400 -17.11 13.54 -12.73
C VAL A 400 -17.81 12.20 -12.60
N ILE A 401 -17.42 11.41 -11.60
CA ILE A 401 -18.20 10.26 -11.16
C ILE A 401 -19.45 10.84 -10.48
N VAL A 402 -20.52 11.00 -11.24
CA VAL A 402 -21.85 11.25 -10.69
C VAL A 402 -22.23 10.01 -9.88
N ILE A 403 -22.41 10.21 -8.58
CA ILE A 403 -22.95 9.21 -7.66
C ILE A 403 -24.46 9.25 -7.87
N ASP A 404 -25.01 8.37 -8.71
CA ASP A 404 -26.43 8.07 -8.66
C ASP A 404 -26.70 7.13 -7.49
N SER A 405 -27.68 7.53 -6.69
CA SER A 405 -28.18 6.89 -5.48
C SER A 405 -29.36 5.97 -5.77
N ASP A 406 -29.33 5.25 -6.89
CA ASP A 406 -30.42 4.35 -7.29
C ASP A 406 -29.85 2.95 -7.57
N ASP A 407 -29.76 2.14 -6.53
CA ASP A 407 -30.00 0.70 -6.62
C ASP A 407 -30.96 0.36 -5.49
N GLU A 408 -32.13 -0.13 -5.89
CA GLU A 408 -33.28 -0.46 -5.06
C GLU A 408 -32.91 -1.39 -3.90
N ASP A 409 -33.56 -1.12 -2.76
CA ASP A 409 -33.75 -2.05 -1.66
C ASP A 409 -34.20 -3.42 -2.19
N ASP A 410 -33.30 -4.40 -2.26
CA ASP A 410 -33.69 -5.80 -2.34
C ASP A 410 -33.94 -6.31 -0.91
N THR A 411 -35.01 -5.77 -0.30
CA THR A 411 -35.62 -6.34 0.90
C THR A 411 -36.36 -7.61 0.50
N SER A 412 -35.68 -8.75 0.56
CA SER A 412 -36.35 -10.04 0.77
C SER A 412 -36.05 -10.53 2.19
N GLU A 413 -37.03 -10.29 3.07
CA GLU A 413 -37.16 -10.96 4.35
C GLU A 413 -37.24 -12.48 4.10
N ALA A 414 -36.17 -13.20 4.46
CA ALA A 414 -36.28 -14.59 4.87
C ALA A 414 -36.14 -14.62 6.39
N SER A 415 -37.28 -14.80 7.07
CA SER A 415 -37.39 -14.99 8.50
C SER A 415 -36.61 -16.23 8.95
N GLU A 416 -35.53 -16.03 9.72
CA GLU A 416 -35.01 -17.06 10.62
C GLU A 416 -35.05 -16.50 12.05
N GLU A 417 -35.88 -17.15 12.88
CA GLU A 417 -36.00 -16.90 14.31
C GLU A 417 -34.68 -17.17 15.06
N PRO A 418 -34.45 -16.53 16.22
CA PRO A 418 -33.22 -16.68 16.97
C PRO A 418 -33.22 -18.00 17.76
N GLU A 419 -32.43 -19.00 17.32
CA GLU A 419 -32.12 -20.15 18.17
C GLU A 419 -31.13 -19.76 19.28
N THR A 420 -31.60 -19.91 20.52
CA THR A 420 -30.85 -19.79 21.78
C THR A 420 -29.60 -20.69 21.83
N PRO A 421 -28.52 -20.27 22.50
CA PRO A 421 -27.28 -21.05 22.57
C PRO A 421 -27.45 -22.29 23.47
N ARG A 422 -27.19 -23.48 22.92
CA ARG A 422 -27.03 -24.73 23.70
C ARG A 422 -25.55 -25.04 23.97
N PRO A 423 -25.23 -25.63 25.14
CA PRO A 423 -23.86 -25.77 25.67
C PRO A 423 -23.04 -26.86 24.96
N PRO A 424 -21.71 -26.88 25.12
CA PRO A 424 -20.83 -27.81 24.42
C PRO A 424 -21.06 -29.25 24.90
N PHE A 425 -21.46 -30.12 23.96
CA PHE A 425 -21.57 -31.55 24.19
C PHE A 425 -20.20 -32.22 23.99
N LEU A 426 -19.64 -32.67 25.10
CA LEU A 426 -18.66 -33.75 25.17
C LEU A 426 -19.20 -35.00 24.47
N SER A 427 -18.46 -35.57 23.52
CA SER A 427 -18.59 -37.00 23.23
C SER A 427 -17.28 -37.67 22.77
N LYS A 428 -16.69 -38.37 23.75
CA LYS A 428 -16.31 -39.80 23.70
C LYS A 428 -15.15 -40.21 22.79
N GLN A 429 -14.00 -40.33 23.45
CA GLN A 429 -13.06 -41.44 23.26
C GLN A 429 -13.78 -42.79 23.13
N ARG A 430 -13.34 -43.60 22.15
CA ARG A 430 -13.42 -45.06 22.15
C ARG A 430 -12.14 -45.66 21.57
N ASP A 431 -11.21 -45.85 22.50
CA ASP A 431 -10.28 -46.97 22.73
C ASP A 431 -10.26 -48.25 21.85
N VAL A 432 -9.03 -48.83 21.83
CA VAL A 432 -8.60 -50.26 21.65
C VAL A 432 -8.19 -50.66 20.21
N LYS A 433 -7.04 -51.27 19.85
CA LYS A 433 -5.86 -51.96 20.44
C LYS A 433 -4.77 -51.98 19.33
N GLY A 434 -3.45 -51.85 19.54
CA GLY A 434 -2.54 -52.78 20.24
C GLY A 434 -1.08 -52.48 19.78
N TYR A 435 -0.14 -52.24 20.71
CA TYR A 435 1.03 -53.09 21.04
C TYR A 435 2.02 -53.36 19.86
N ARG A 436 3.35 -53.17 19.95
CA ARG A 436 4.27 -53.35 21.08
C ARG A 436 5.71 -52.91 20.69
N GLY A 437 6.43 -52.31 21.64
CA GLY A 437 7.90 -52.37 21.78
C GLY A 437 8.67 -51.20 21.16
N GLY A 438 9.58 -50.52 21.84
CA GLY A 438 10.08 -50.65 23.20
C GLY A 438 11.33 -49.75 23.34
N ALA A 439 11.51 -49.19 24.53
CA ALA A 439 12.72 -48.68 25.20
C ALA A 439 13.70 -47.76 24.38
N GLU A 440 14.27 -46.67 24.89
CA GLU A 440 14.75 -46.39 26.25
C GLU A 440 14.58 -44.91 26.62
N VAL A 441 14.23 -44.68 27.87
CA VAL A 441 14.29 -43.40 28.58
C VAL A 441 15.68 -43.30 29.20
N ALA A 442 16.41 -42.22 28.90
CA ALA A 442 17.53 -41.78 29.71
C ALA A 442 17.03 -40.67 30.64
N GLU A 443 16.76 -41.02 31.89
CA GLU A 443 16.69 -40.08 33.01
C GLU A 443 18.12 -39.60 33.32
N TYR A 444 18.31 -38.31 33.53
CA TYR A 444 19.31 -37.77 34.46
C TYR A 444 18.83 -36.42 35.02
N ASP A 445 18.40 -36.51 36.28
CA ASP A 445 18.58 -35.64 37.44
C ASP A 445 18.36 -34.12 37.34
N ASP A 446 17.28 -33.72 38.04
CA ASP A 446 17.12 -32.45 38.73
C ASP A 446 18.30 -32.19 39.68
N ALA A 447 19.12 -31.19 39.35
CA ALA A 447 20.02 -30.54 40.29
C ALA A 447 19.56 -29.10 40.50
N GLU A 448 19.03 -28.83 41.69
CA GLU A 448 18.81 -27.48 42.23
C GLU A 448 20.09 -26.64 42.12
N LEU A 449 20.00 -25.52 41.42
CA LEU A 449 20.98 -24.43 41.45
C LEU A 449 20.28 -23.12 41.82
N SER A 450 20.96 -22.35 42.66
CA SER A 450 20.53 -21.23 43.50
C SER A 450 19.87 -20.04 42.78
N PRO A 451 19.15 -19.15 43.50
CA PRO A 451 18.35 -18.07 42.91
C PRO A 451 19.18 -16.85 42.49
N GLU A 452 20.28 -17.06 41.75
CA GLU A 452 21.20 -16.00 41.32
C GLU A 452 21.49 -15.98 39.81
N THR A 453 20.66 -16.61 38.96
CA THR A 453 20.84 -16.57 37.49
C THR A 453 19.64 -16.08 36.69
N GLU A 454 18.65 -15.47 37.37
CA GLU A 454 17.54 -14.74 36.72
C GLU A 454 17.84 -13.24 36.49
N GLU A 455 18.97 -12.72 37.01
CA GLU A 455 19.40 -11.32 36.81
C GLU A 455 20.35 -11.10 35.62
N ALA A 456 20.82 -12.14 34.92
CA ALA A 456 21.80 -12.00 33.82
C ALA A 456 21.20 -12.01 32.39
N ARG A 457 19.87 -12.01 32.22
CA ARG A 457 19.21 -11.97 30.89
C ARG A 457 18.46 -10.66 30.60
N TYR A 458 18.59 -9.66 31.48
CA TYR A 458 17.99 -8.33 31.30
C TYR A 458 19.01 -7.19 31.20
N ASP A 459 20.30 -7.49 31.02
CA ASP A 459 21.40 -6.51 31.12
C ASP A 459 22.08 -6.12 29.79
N TYR A 460 21.53 -6.48 28.62
CA TYR A 460 22.02 -5.93 27.33
C TYR A 460 21.14 -4.80 26.73
N ALA A 461 20.10 -4.37 27.44
CA ALA A 461 19.26 -3.22 27.04
C ALA A 461 19.33 -2.02 28.01
N ARG A 462 20.31 -2.02 28.94
CA ARG A 462 20.49 -0.96 29.95
C ARG A 462 21.96 -0.62 30.23
N SER A 463 22.70 -0.21 29.21
CA SER A 463 23.97 0.52 29.35
C SER A 463 24.29 1.13 27.99
N THR A 464 23.73 2.27 27.61
CA THR A 464 23.97 3.63 28.13
C THR A 464 22.62 4.37 28.29
N ASP A 465 22.27 5.16 29.30
CA ASP A 465 22.93 5.73 30.47
C ASP A 465 21.88 5.77 31.59
N SER A 466 22.25 5.42 32.82
CA SER A 466 21.61 6.00 34.01
C SER A 466 22.63 6.87 34.73
N ALA A 467 22.80 8.10 34.23
CA ALA A 467 23.21 9.18 35.10
C ALA A 467 21.99 9.59 35.92
N SER A 468 21.99 9.28 37.21
CA SER A 468 21.07 9.89 38.16
C SER A 468 21.33 11.39 38.20
N SER A 469 20.51 12.18 37.50
CA SER A 469 20.23 13.56 37.87
C SER A 469 18.84 13.90 37.34
N SER A 470 18.07 14.65 38.12
CA SER A 470 16.79 15.19 37.69
C SER A 470 16.94 16.02 36.41
N SER A 471 16.44 15.54 35.27
CA SER A 471 16.17 16.38 34.11
C SER A 471 15.13 15.72 33.21
N ALA A 472 14.12 16.48 32.81
CA ALA A 472 13.21 16.10 31.75
C ALA A 472 14.02 15.93 30.46
N GLN A 473 14.15 14.71 29.94
CA GLN A 473 14.70 14.51 28.60
C GLN A 473 13.73 15.17 27.60
N ALA A 474 14.25 16.11 26.83
CA ALA A 474 13.49 16.82 25.81
C ALA A 474 13.06 15.84 24.70
N LEU A 475 11.83 15.97 24.24
CA LEU A 475 11.36 15.25 23.06
C LEU A 475 12.20 15.68 21.83
N PRO A 476 12.39 14.81 20.82
CA PRO A 476 13.08 15.18 19.58
C PRO A 476 12.38 16.37 18.90
N ARG A 477 13.14 17.24 18.22
CA ARG A 477 12.52 18.37 17.50
C ARG A 477 11.78 17.83 16.28
N PHE A 478 10.70 18.50 15.91
CA PHE A 478 9.90 18.10 14.75
C PHE A 478 10.74 18.03 13.46
N THR A 479 11.63 19.00 13.26
CA THR A 479 12.53 19.09 12.11
C THR A 479 13.46 17.88 11.96
N ASP A 480 13.77 17.20 13.05
CA ASP A 480 14.65 16.02 13.06
C ASP A 480 13.90 14.76 12.57
N LEU A 481 12.56 14.82 12.50
CA LEU A 481 11.69 13.69 12.16
C LEU A 481 11.12 13.76 10.74
N THR A 482 11.17 14.92 10.07
CA THR A 482 10.57 15.12 8.75
C THR A 482 11.57 15.68 7.75
N PRO A 483 11.96 14.92 6.71
CA PRO A 483 12.80 15.44 5.64
C PRO A 483 12.02 16.44 4.75
N ALA A 484 12.71 17.46 4.23
CA ALA A 484 12.17 18.38 3.24
C ALA A 484 11.78 17.63 1.96
N ARG A 485 10.68 18.01 1.31
CA ARG A 485 10.18 17.40 0.06
C ARG A 485 10.19 18.44 -1.08
N PRO A 486 10.27 18.02 -2.35
CA PRO A 486 10.18 18.91 -3.52
C PRO A 486 8.74 19.09 -4.08
N PRO A 487 8.47 20.19 -4.83
CA PRO A 487 7.23 20.50 -5.57
C PRO A 487 6.65 19.41 -6.47
N THR A 488 5.39 19.03 -6.16
CA THR A 488 4.54 18.11 -6.93
C THR A 488 3.32 18.79 -7.59
N THR A 489 3.12 20.09 -7.39
CA THR A 489 2.08 20.90 -8.06
C THR A 489 2.70 21.92 -9.00
N VAL A 490 1.96 22.27 -10.05
CA VAL A 490 2.36 23.32 -11.00
C VAL A 490 2.30 24.68 -10.29
N PRO A 491 3.29 25.58 -10.45
CA PRO A 491 3.26 26.90 -9.83
C PRO A 491 1.98 27.67 -10.20
N GLY A 492 1.16 28.02 -9.20
CA GLY A 492 -0.01 28.89 -9.38
C GLY A 492 -1.39 28.22 -9.41
N GLU A 493 -1.50 26.94 -9.03
CA GLU A 493 -2.80 26.31 -8.81
C GLU A 493 -3.52 26.94 -7.60
N GLU A 494 -4.80 27.28 -7.79
CA GLU A 494 -5.65 27.88 -6.75
C GLU A 494 -6.84 26.97 -6.44
N ALA A 495 -7.08 26.72 -5.16
CA ALA A 495 -8.27 26.06 -4.63
C ALA A 495 -9.26 27.10 -4.09
N TYR A 496 -10.55 26.84 -4.27
CA TYR A 496 -11.63 27.63 -3.69
C TYR A 496 -12.50 26.75 -2.80
N VAL A 497 -12.64 27.13 -1.53
CA VAL A 497 -13.51 26.45 -0.57
C VAL A 497 -14.66 27.38 -0.22
N GLU A 498 -15.89 26.94 -0.51
CA GLU A 498 -17.10 27.69 -0.16
C GLU A 498 -17.30 27.71 1.36
N VAL A 499 -17.47 28.91 1.92
CA VAL A 499 -17.69 29.14 3.35
C VAL A 499 -18.81 30.15 3.49
N SER A 500 -20.01 29.66 3.82
CA SER A 500 -21.20 30.50 3.97
C SER A 500 -20.97 31.60 5.01
N GLY A 501 -21.31 32.84 4.67
CA GLY A 501 -21.13 34.00 5.55
C GLY A 501 -19.75 34.66 5.50
N ALA A 502 -18.77 34.08 4.81
CA ALA A 502 -17.50 34.76 4.53
C ALA A 502 -17.72 35.94 3.57
N LYS A 503 -16.97 37.05 3.76
CA LYS A 503 -17.12 38.30 2.99
C LYS A 503 -17.11 38.12 1.45
N ASN A 504 -16.41 37.10 0.94
CA ASN A 504 -16.30 36.78 -0.49
C ASN A 504 -17.01 35.47 -0.90
N GLY A 505 -17.87 34.91 -0.05
CA GLY A 505 -18.54 33.62 -0.29
C GLY A 505 -17.68 32.38 -0.02
N GLY A 506 -16.38 32.54 0.23
CA GLY A 506 -15.46 31.44 0.47
C GLY A 506 -14.01 31.89 0.64
N VAL A 507 -13.12 30.91 0.74
CA VAL A 507 -11.67 31.07 0.91
C VAL A 507 -10.97 30.68 -0.38
N ARG A 508 -10.08 31.56 -0.87
CA ARG A 508 -9.21 31.28 -2.02
C ARG A 508 -7.80 30.95 -1.55
N LEU A 509 -7.25 29.82 -1.94
CA LEU A 509 -5.97 29.32 -1.45
C LEU A 509 -5.09 28.97 -2.63
N LYS A 510 -3.88 29.51 -2.67
CA LYS A 510 -2.82 28.89 -3.45
C LYS A 510 -2.48 27.57 -2.79
N VAL A 511 -2.31 26.54 -3.62
CA VAL A 511 -1.89 25.22 -3.19
C VAL A 511 -0.51 24.93 -3.76
N ASP A 512 0.34 24.33 -2.93
CA ASP A 512 1.69 23.90 -3.32
C ASP A 512 2.02 22.57 -2.63
N ALA A 513 1.75 21.45 -3.29
CA ALA A 513 2.09 20.12 -2.77
C ALA A 513 3.59 19.90 -2.55
N GLY A 514 4.43 20.84 -2.97
CA GLY A 514 5.88 20.77 -2.84
C GLY A 514 6.49 20.86 -1.50
N THR A 515 5.86 21.63 -0.64
CA THR A 515 6.26 21.75 0.74
C THR A 515 5.83 20.52 1.57
N GLY A 516 5.29 19.48 0.91
CA GLY A 516 4.76 18.26 1.49
C GLY A 516 3.23 18.27 1.59
N CYS A 517 2.69 17.38 2.43
CA CYS A 517 1.24 17.24 2.60
C CYS A 517 0.53 18.51 3.13
N GLY A 518 1.26 19.46 3.73
CA GLY A 518 0.67 20.68 4.29
C GLY A 518 0.25 21.72 3.24
N GLY A 519 0.76 21.66 2.01
CA GLY A 519 0.48 22.68 1.02
C GLY A 519 -0.80 22.50 0.20
N ILE A 520 -1.64 21.52 0.54
CA ILE A 520 -2.96 21.31 -0.08
C ILE A 520 -4.09 21.40 0.97
N THR A 521 -5.32 21.58 0.51
CA THR A 521 -6.50 21.54 1.38
C THR A 521 -6.91 20.10 1.69
N TRP A 522 -7.34 19.86 2.93
CA TRP A 522 -7.78 18.56 3.39
C TRP A 522 -9.24 18.58 3.83
N ALA A 523 -9.95 17.45 3.62
CA ALA A 523 -11.38 17.32 3.93
C ALA A 523 -11.72 17.65 5.39
N SER A 524 -10.84 17.32 6.35
CA SER A 524 -11.05 17.68 7.76
C SER A 524 -11.01 19.20 7.98
N GLY A 525 -10.19 19.93 7.21
CA GLY A 525 -10.14 21.39 7.22
C GLY A 525 -11.41 22.01 6.65
N GLU A 526 -11.93 21.47 5.55
CA GLU A 526 -13.22 21.90 4.98
C GLU A 526 -14.40 21.67 5.93
N VAL A 527 -14.45 20.51 6.60
CA VAL A 527 -15.46 20.20 7.62
C VAL A 527 -15.37 21.20 8.77
N LEU A 528 -14.17 21.45 9.29
CA LEU A 528 -13.98 22.38 10.40
C LEU A 528 -14.32 23.83 10.01
N ALA A 529 -13.95 24.28 8.81
CA ALA A 529 -14.30 25.60 8.30
C ALA A 529 -15.82 25.79 8.15
N ARG A 530 -16.53 24.79 7.61
CA ARG A 530 -18.00 24.82 7.49
C ARG A 530 -18.70 24.78 8.85
N TYR A 531 -18.16 24.02 9.81
CA TYR A 531 -18.64 24.04 11.19
C TYR A 531 -18.52 25.43 11.81
N LEU A 532 -17.35 26.09 11.70
CA LEU A 532 -17.18 27.46 12.22
C LEU A 532 -18.15 28.46 11.57
N ALA A 533 -18.35 28.36 10.26
CA ALA A 533 -19.33 29.17 9.53
C ALA A 533 -20.75 28.97 10.08
N TYR A 534 -21.17 27.72 10.27
CA TYR A 534 -22.47 27.41 10.84
C TYR A 534 -22.63 27.91 12.28
N ARG A 535 -21.62 27.71 13.14
CA ARG A 535 -21.66 28.20 14.52
C ARG A 535 -21.76 29.73 14.58
N HIS A 536 -21.02 30.43 13.71
CA HIS A 536 -21.11 31.89 13.58
C HIS A 536 -22.44 32.36 13.00
N GLU A 537 -23.03 31.62 12.05
CA GLU A 537 -24.38 31.88 11.52
C GLU A 537 -25.44 31.79 12.62
N VAL A 538 -25.36 30.75 13.47
CA VAL A 538 -26.29 30.53 14.59
C VAL A 538 -26.07 31.55 15.72
N ASP A 539 -24.81 31.86 16.03
CA ASP A 539 -24.42 32.83 17.06
C ASP A 539 -23.21 33.65 16.59
N PRO A 540 -23.40 34.88 16.10
CA PRO A 540 -22.30 35.75 15.68
C PRO A 540 -21.28 36.03 16.79
N ALA A 541 -21.70 35.96 18.06
CA ALA A 541 -20.79 36.14 19.21
C ALA A 541 -19.82 34.97 19.39
N TYR A 542 -20.04 33.83 18.72
CA TYR A 542 -19.21 32.64 18.84
C TYR A 542 -17.74 32.91 18.51
N LEU A 543 -17.49 33.65 17.41
CA LEU A 543 -16.14 34.04 16.96
C LEU A 543 -15.73 35.46 17.40
N HIS A 544 -16.68 36.31 17.80
CA HIS A 544 -16.42 37.72 18.09
C HIS A 544 -15.37 37.90 19.19
N GLN A 545 -14.33 38.70 18.89
CA GLN A 545 -13.22 39.00 19.80
C GLN A 545 -12.55 37.76 20.43
N ARG A 546 -12.53 36.63 19.69
CA ARG A 546 -11.80 35.43 20.09
C ARG A 546 -10.34 35.52 19.66
N ASN A 547 -9.45 35.04 20.52
CA ASN A 547 -8.08 34.70 20.15
C ASN A 547 -7.99 33.22 19.78
N ILE A 548 -7.71 32.93 18.51
CA ILE A 548 -7.71 31.59 17.94
C ILE A 548 -6.28 31.22 17.53
N LEU A 549 -5.85 30.01 17.89
CA LEU A 549 -4.61 29.40 17.39
C LEU A 549 -4.95 28.14 16.58
N GLU A 550 -4.54 28.09 15.31
CA GLU A 550 -4.61 26.90 14.47
C GLU A 550 -3.26 26.19 14.43
N LEU A 551 -3.25 24.90 14.77
CA LEU A 551 -2.08 24.03 14.70
C LEU A 551 -2.07 23.24 13.39
N GLY A 552 -0.91 23.15 12.73
CA GLY A 552 -0.78 22.40 11.48
C GLY A 552 -1.67 22.97 10.38
N SER A 553 -1.59 24.28 10.20
CA SER A 553 -2.55 25.04 9.38
C SER A 553 -2.42 24.74 7.89
N GLY A 554 -1.27 24.24 7.44
CA GLY A 554 -1.01 23.96 6.04
C GLY A 554 -1.19 25.20 5.16
N THR A 555 -2.24 25.19 4.33
CA THR A 555 -2.65 26.32 3.48
C THR A 555 -3.26 27.49 4.25
N GLY A 556 -3.65 27.30 5.51
CA GLY A 556 -4.32 28.27 6.38
C GLY A 556 -5.84 28.31 6.24
N LEU A 557 -6.46 27.31 5.60
CA LEU A 557 -7.90 27.28 5.26
C LEU A 557 -8.80 27.67 6.45
N VAL A 558 -8.65 27.01 7.60
CA VAL A 558 -9.62 27.14 8.70
C VAL A 558 -9.47 28.49 9.40
N GLY A 559 -8.24 28.92 9.69
CA GLY A 559 -7.97 30.21 10.31
C GLY A 559 -8.33 31.39 9.40
N ILE A 560 -8.09 31.28 8.09
CA ILE A 560 -8.55 32.28 7.11
C ILE A 560 -10.07 32.33 7.06
N ALA A 561 -10.76 31.18 7.07
CA ALA A 561 -12.21 31.13 7.15
C ALA A 561 -12.74 31.87 8.40
N ALA A 562 -12.15 31.62 9.57
CA ALA A 562 -12.53 32.30 10.82
C ALA A 562 -12.38 33.83 10.72
N GLY A 563 -11.24 34.33 10.20
CA GLY A 563 -11.02 35.77 10.01
C GLY A 563 -11.92 36.41 8.94
N LEU A 564 -12.34 35.66 7.92
CA LEU A 564 -13.29 36.12 6.90
C LEU A 564 -14.74 36.16 7.41
N LEU A 565 -15.08 35.28 8.36
CA LEU A 565 -16.39 35.25 9.02
C LEU A 565 -16.54 36.40 10.03
N GLN A 566 -15.46 36.72 10.77
CA GLN A 566 -15.48 37.69 11.86
C GLN A 566 -14.17 38.52 11.91
N PRO A 567 -14.17 39.75 11.36
CA PRO A 567 -12.97 40.61 11.30
C PRO A 567 -12.40 41.03 12.66
N GLU A 568 -13.20 40.98 13.72
CA GLU A 568 -12.78 41.30 15.09
C GLU A 568 -12.14 40.10 15.83
N THR A 569 -12.06 38.93 15.20
CA THR A 569 -11.30 37.77 15.69
C THR A 569 -9.81 37.96 15.44
N SER A 570 -8.97 37.57 16.40
CA SER A 570 -7.51 37.49 16.22
C SER A 570 -7.09 36.05 16.03
N VAL A 571 -6.54 35.70 14.88
CA VAL A 571 -6.19 34.33 14.50
C VAL A 571 -4.70 34.23 14.24
N TRP A 572 -4.07 33.22 14.83
CA TRP A 572 -2.74 32.74 14.46
C TRP A 572 -2.87 31.42 13.72
N VAL A 573 -2.49 31.39 12.45
CA VAL A 573 -2.26 30.15 11.71
C VAL A 573 -0.80 29.77 11.88
N THR A 574 -0.55 28.53 12.32
CA THR A 574 0.79 28.05 12.61
C THR A 574 1.10 26.71 11.95
N ASP A 575 2.33 26.60 11.46
CA ASP A 575 2.92 25.40 10.88
C ASP A 575 4.45 25.51 10.88
N GLN A 576 5.15 24.58 10.24
CA GLN A 576 6.60 24.60 10.06
C GLN A 576 7.06 25.76 9.16
N ALA A 577 8.34 26.13 9.28
CA ALA A 577 8.97 27.19 8.49
C ALA A 577 8.73 27.05 6.96
N CYS A 578 8.75 25.82 6.44
CA CYS A 578 8.57 25.55 5.00
C CYS A 578 7.20 25.98 4.47
N LEU A 579 6.18 26.10 5.33
CA LEU A 579 4.82 26.53 4.95
C LEU A 579 4.56 28.01 5.25
N SER A 580 5.50 28.72 5.88
CA SER A 580 5.35 30.12 6.30
C SER A 580 4.98 31.05 5.14
N GLU A 581 5.68 30.93 4.01
CA GLU A 581 5.43 31.78 2.83
C GLU A 581 4.10 31.46 2.16
N LEU A 582 3.69 30.19 2.12
CA LEU A 582 2.38 29.78 1.60
C LEU A 582 1.24 30.37 2.44
N MET A 583 1.33 30.24 3.76
CA MET A 583 0.35 30.81 4.70
C MET A 583 0.24 32.34 4.54
N LYS A 584 1.38 33.07 4.51
CA LYS A 584 1.38 34.54 4.33
C LYS A 584 0.78 34.95 2.98
N SER A 585 1.09 34.21 1.92
CA SER A 585 0.55 34.45 0.57
C SER A 585 -0.97 34.28 0.55
N ASN A 586 -1.49 33.21 1.18
CA ASN A 586 -2.92 32.95 1.28
C ASN A 586 -3.65 33.97 2.16
N ILE A 587 -3.05 34.42 3.27
CA ILE A 587 -3.58 35.52 4.09
C ILE A 587 -3.70 36.78 3.23
N THR A 588 -2.63 37.19 2.55
CA THR A 588 -2.61 38.40 1.71
C THR A 588 -3.65 38.33 0.60
N HIS A 589 -3.86 37.15 0.02
CA HIS A 589 -4.82 36.92 -1.05
C HIS A 589 -6.28 37.07 -0.59
N ASN A 590 -6.59 36.72 0.67
CA ASN A 590 -7.94 36.84 1.23
C ASN A 590 -8.17 38.17 1.97
N PHE A 591 -7.11 38.84 2.42
CA PHE A 591 -7.15 40.12 3.13
C PHE A 591 -6.24 41.17 2.44
N PRO A 592 -6.57 41.61 1.21
CA PRO A 592 -5.73 42.55 0.47
C PRO A 592 -5.65 43.91 1.16
N SER A 593 -4.43 44.47 1.22
CA SER A 593 -4.11 45.77 1.83
C SER A 593 -4.75 46.94 1.07
N GLY A 594 -6.03 47.19 1.31
CA GLY A 594 -6.78 48.31 0.71
C GLY A 594 -8.10 48.66 1.40
N SER A 595 -8.46 47.95 2.48
CA SER A 595 -9.71 48.12 3.21
C SER A 595 -9.40 48.42 4.69
N SER A 596 -9.21 49.70 5.01
CA SER A 596 -9.00 50.25 6.37
C SER A 596 -7.65 49.97 7.04
N SER A 597 -7.28 50.88 7.94
CA SER A 597 -6.02 51.01 8.70
C SER A 597 -5.74 49.87 9.71
N SER A 598 -6.39 48.72 9.58
CA SER A 598 -6.33 47.62 10.54
C SER A 598 -5.41 46.49 10.08
N VAL A 599 -4.60 45.98 10.99
CA VAL A 599 -3.86 44.71 10.85
C VAL A 599 -4.86 43.60 10.48
N PRO A 600 -4.54 42.70 9.52
CA PRO A 600 -5.47 41.63 9.15
C PRO A 600 -5.83 40.78 10.38
N PRO A 601 -7.06 40.24 10.44
CA PRO A 601 -7.50 39.39 11.56
C PRO A 601 -6.68 38.11 11.70
N VAL A 602 -5.94 37.73 10.64
CA VAL A 602 -5.16 36.49 10.58
C VAL A 602 -3.68 36.81 10.40
N ARG A 603 -2.83 36.15 11.21
CA ARG A 603 -1.37 36.23 11.17
C ARG A 603 -0.77 34.83 11.06
N ALA A 604 0.35 34.71 10.36
CA ALA A 604 1.10 33.46 10.27
C ALA A 604 2.32 33.50 11.20
N ALA A 605 2.58 32.40 11.91
CA ALA A 605 3.81 32.19 12.67
C ALA A 605 4.32 30.75 12.46
N GLU A 606 5.63 30.57 12.63
CA GLU A 606 6.19 29.22 12.73
C GLU A 606 5.88 28.65 14.10
N TYR A 607 5.37 27.42 14.16
CA TYR A 607 5.24 26.70 15.42
C TYR A 607 5.39 25.19 15.23
N ASN A 608 6.58 24.67 15.55
CA ASN A 608 6.86 23.25 15.50
C ASN A 608 6.30 22.55 16.75
N TRP A 609 5.62 21.43 16.57
CA TRP A 609 5.04 20.71 17.71
C TRP A 609 6.11 20.19 18.67
N GLY A 610 5.80 20.19 19.96
CA GLY A 610 6.71 19.84 21.03
C GLY A 610 7.69 20.95 21.44
N GLU A 611 7.74 22.07 20.72
CA GLU A 611 8.55 23.24 21.07
C GLU A 611 7.77 24.25 21.93
N ALA A 612 8.50 25.24 22.48
CA ALA A 612 7.90 26.33 23.24
C ALA A 612 6.98 27.17 22.35
N ILE A 613 5.89 27.69 22.93
CA ILE A 613 4.97 28.58 22.23
C ILE A 613 5.73 29.85 21.81
N PRO A 614 5.65 30.28 20.53
CA PRO A 614 6.31 31.50 20.05
C PRO A 614 5.97 32.72 20.90
N GLU A 615 6.94 33.60 21.15
CA GLU A 615 6.79 34.76 22.06
C GLU A 615 5.72 35.76 21.58
N GLU A 616 5.52 35.84 20.26
CA GLU A 616 4.49 36.65 19.62
C GLU A 616 3.05 36.12 19.83
N ILE A 617 2.91 34.87 20.27
CA ILE A 617 1.62 34.25 20.58
C ILE A 617 1.42 34.28 22.09
N ALA A 618 0.54 35.17 22.55
CA ALA A 618 0.17 35.27 23.95
C ALA A 618 -0.65 34.04 24.40
N ALA A 619 0.04 32.98 24.83
CA ALA A 619 -0.58 31.70 25.20
C ALA A 619 -1.73 31.83 26.23
N SER A 620 -1.60 32.77 27.18
CA SER A 620 -2.62 33.04 28.20
C SER A 620 -3.90 33.67 27.68
N GLU A 621 -3.88 34.22 26.47
CA GLU A 621 -5.01 34.92 25.85
C GLU A 621 -5.79 34.01 24.88
N ILE A 622 -5.27 32.81 24.57
CA ILE A 622 -5.89 31.89 23.62
C ILE A 622 -7.25 31.41 24.15
N ASP A 623 -8.30 31.68 23.38
CA ASP A 623 -9.67 31.24 23.68
C ASP A 623 -10.01 29.91 23.01
N MET A 624 -9.41 29.66 21.85
CA MET A 624 -9.74 28.53 20.98
C MET A 624 -8.50 27.98 20.28
N VAL A 625 -8.37 26.65 20.26
CA VAL A 625 -7.36 25.92 19.49
C VAL A 625 -8.07 25.12 18.41
N LEU A 626 -7.60 25.24 17.17
CA LEU A 626 -8.09 24.51 16.01
C LEU A 626 -7.00 23.55 15.54
N ALA A 627 -7.39 22.34 15.15
CA ALA A 627 -6.50 21.36 14.52
C ALA A 627 -7.28 20.55 13.50
N ALA A 628 -6.80 20.51 12.25
CA ALA A 628 -7.43 19.78 11.16
C ALA A 628 -6.43 18.83 10.51
N ASP A 629 -6.71 17.53 10.55
CA ASP A 629 -5.89 16.47 9.93
C ASP A 629 -4.43 16.37 10.41
N CYS A 630 -4.15 16.81 11.64
CA CYS A 630 -2.81 16.74 12.24
C CYS A 630 -2.33 15.32 12.63
N VAL A 631 -3.17 14.28 12.47
CA VAL A 631 -2.84 12.88 12.82
C VAL A 631 -2.54 12.09 11.55
N TYR A 632 -1.28 12.09 11.13
CA TYR A 632 -0.86 11.37 9.92
C TYR A 632 0.54 10.76 9.97
N PHE A 633 1.42 11.27 10.85
CA PHE A 633 2.80 10.81 10.98
C PHE A 633 3.08 10.41 12.43
N GLU A 634 3.26 9.12 12.68
CA GLU A 634 3.30 8.56 14.03
C GLU A 634 4.40 9.11 14.94
N PRO A 635 5.64 9.35 14.47
CA PRO A 635 6.69 9.94 15.29
C PRO A 635 6.34 11.30 15.90
N THR A 636 5.42 12.07 15.31
CA THR A 636 5.03 13.39 15.79
C THR A 636 3.84 13.37 16.75
N PHE A 637 3.22 12.20 16.98
CA PHE A 637 2.08 12.09 17.88
C PHE A 637 2.39 12.54 19.32
N PRO A 638 3.54 12.17 19.95
CA PRO A 638 3.87 12.67 21.28
C PRO A 638 4.07 14.19 21.30
N LEU A 639 4.65 14.75 20.23
CA LEU A 639 4.90 16.19 20.08
C LEU A 639 3.58 16.97 20.02
N LEU A 640 2.63 16.52 19.21
CA LEU A 640 1.30 17.15 19.10
C LEU A 640 0.53 17.08 20.42
N VAL A 641 0.57 15.93 21.11
CA VAL A 641 -0.07 15.79 22.43
C VAL A 641 0.57 16.74 23.44
N GLN A 642 1.90 16.89 23.42
CA GLN A 642 2.63 17.82 24.29
C GLN A 642 2.23 19.26 24.00
N THR A 643 2.22 19.70 22.72
CA THR A 643 1.74 21.03 22.33
C THR A 643 0.32 21.32 22.80
N LEU A 644 -0.62 20.37 22.64
CA LEU A 644 -1.97 20.51 23.19
C LEU A 644 -1.96 20.67 24.71
N CYS A 645 -1.10 19.95 25.43
CA CYS A 645 -0.93 20.09 26.88
C CYS A 645 -0.48 21.49 27.30
N ASP A 646 0.42 22.08 26.53
CA ASP A 646 1.05 23.37 26.83
C ASP A 646 0.10 24.52 26.53
N LEU A 647 -0.70 24.40 25.47
CA LEU A 647 -1.76 25.35 25.12
C LEU A 647 -2.98 25.27 26.05
N VAL A 648 -3.25 24.08 26.61
CA VAL A 648 -4.40 23.85 27.51
C VAL A 648 -3.93 23.32 28.85
N PRO A 649 -3.33 24.17 29.70
CA PRO A 649 -2.82 23.78 31.00
C PRO A 649 -3.94 23.33 31.93
N ARG A 650 -3.62 22.43 32.89
CA ARG A 650 -4.61 21.89 33.85
C ARG A 650 -5.21 22.94 34.78
N LYS A 651 -4.46 24.00 35.05
CA LYS A 651 -4.89 25.14 35.86
C LYS A 651 -5.03 26.32 34.91
N PRO A 652 -6.20 27.02 34.88
CA PRO A 652 -6.36 28.20 34.05
C PRO A 652 -5.32 29.26 34.43
N THR A 653 -4.75 29.94 33.45
CA THR A 653 -3.97 31.16 33.68
C THR A 653 -4.92 32.30 34.01
N VAL A 654 -4.73 32.91 35.19
CA VAL A 654 -5.21 34.19 35.75
C VAL A 654 -6.71 34.59 35.60
N GLU A 655 -7.42 34.25 34.52
CA GLU A 655 -8.82 34.66 34.26
C GLU A 655 -9.85 33.53 34.15
N GLY A 656 -9.47 32.25 34.32
CA GLY A 656 -10.45 31.18 34.56
C GLY A 656 -11.34 30.78 33.37
N LYS A 657 -11.12 31.32 32.17
CA LYS A 657 -11.85 30.91 30.96
C LYS A 657 -11.26 29.61 30.40
N PRO A 658 -12.08 28.57 30.15
CA PRO A 658 -11.60 27.34 29.53
C PRO A 658 -11.27 27.57 28.04
N VAL A 659 -10.11 27.10 27.61
CA VAL A 659 -9.74 27.07 26.18
C VAL A 659 -10.55 25.99 25.49
N GLU A 660 -11.25 26.37 24.43
CA GLU A 660 -11.98 25.44 23.58
C GLU A 660 -11.05 24.79 22.55
N VAL A 661 -11.07 23.47 22.42
CA VAL A 661 -10.26 22.79 21.41
C VAL A 661 -11.15 22.04 20.45
N LEU A 662 -11.10 22.42 19.17
CA LEU A 662 -11.77 21.71 18.08
C LEU A 662 -10.73 20.94 17.28
N PHE A 663 -10.89 19.62 17.27
CA PHE A 663 -9.96 18.69 16.67
C PHE A 663 -10.67 17.86 15.62
N CYS A 664 -10.48 18.20 14.35
CA CYS A 664 -11.06 17.50 13.20
C CYS A 664 -10.01 16.59 12.57
N TRP A 665 -10.34 15.32 12.35
CA TRP A 665 -9.39 14.38 11.74
C TRP A 665 -10.10 13.33 10.90
N LYS A 666 -9.40 12.81 9.91
CA LYS A 666 -9.85 11.67 9.10
C LYS A 666 -9.06 10.43 9.47
N LYS A 667 -9.78 9.35 9.80
CA LYS A 667 -9.19 8.05 10.09
C LYS A 667 -8.59 7.45 8.83
N ARG A 668 -7.27 7.28 8.81
CA ARG A 668 -6.53 6.74 7.66
C ARG A 668 -5.85 5.43 7.99
N ARG A 669 -5.25 5.30 9.18
CA ARG A 669 -4.37 4.17 9.53
C ARG A 669 -4.75 3.56 10.88
N LYS A 670 -4.40 2.29 11.09
CA LYS A 670 -4.52 1.64 12.42
C LYS A 670 -3.61 2.31 13.46
N ALA A 671 -2.47 2.85 13.02
CA ALA A 671 -1.50 3.58 13.83
C ALA A 671 -2.09 4.85 14.47
N ASP A 672 -3.10 5.49 13.86
CA ASP A 672 -3.78 6.66 14.42
C ASP A 672 -4.33 6.39 15.84
N ARG A 673 -4.64 5.11 16.16
CA ARG A 673 -5.07 4.70 17.51
C ARG A 673 -4.01 4.96 18.59
N HIS A 674 -2.73 5.00 18.24
CA HIS A 674 -1.65 5.31 19.17
C HIS A 674 -1.73 6.78 19.63
N PHE A 675 -2.00 7.73 18.71
CA PHE A 675 -2.28 9.12 19.06
C PHE A 675 -3.43 9.22 20.06
N PHE A 676 -4.59 8.62 19.76
CA PHE A 676 -5.75 8.69 20.65
C PHE A 676 -5.52 7.96 21.99
N SER A 677 -4.66 6.95 22.01
CA SER A 677 -4.25 6.27 23.24
C SER A 677 -3.36 7.12 24.14
N MET A 678 -2.60 8.05 23.57
CA MET A 678 -1.85 9.08 24.32
C MET A 678 -2.77 10.24 24.71
N LEU A 679 -3.58 10.73 23.77
CA LEU A 679 -4.52 11.84 23.97
C LEU A 679 -5.49 11.55 25.13
N LYS A 680 -6.10 10.36 25.17
CA LYS A 680 -7.06 9.96 26.22
C LYS A 680 -6.48 9.96 27.64
N LYS A 681 -5.15 9.91 27.80
CA LYS A 681 -4.49 10.00 29.11
C LYS A 681 -4.48 11.43 29.65
N LYS A 682 -4.66 12.42 28.77
CA LYS A 682 -4.47 13.85 29.04
C LYS A 682 -5.72 14.68 28.79
N PHE A 683 -6.59 14.26 27.86
CA PHE A 683 -7.81 14.94 27.44
C PHE A 683 -9.00 13.99 27.42
N ASP A 684 -10.17 14.52 27.74
CA ASP A 684 -11.45 13.95 27.34
C ASP A 684 -11.79 14.44 25.93
N SER A 685 -12.23 13.53 25.07
CA SER A 685 -12.60 13.83 23.68
C SER A 685 -14.07 13.48 23.46
N VAL A 686 -14.88 14.47 23.12
CA VAL A 686 -16.31 14.30 22.87
C VAL A 686 -16.62 14.68 21.43
N PRO A 687 -17.33 13.84 20.65
CA PRO A 687 -17.78 14.21 19.32
C PRO A 687 -18.66 15.46 19.36
N VAL A 688 -18.43 16.40 18.44
CA VAL A 688 -19.28 17.58 18.28
C VAL A 688 -20.68 17.15 17.85
N ASP A 689 -21.71 17.66 18.54
CA ASP A 689 -23.12 17.37 18.29
C ASP A 689 -23.94 18.63 17.98
N ASP A 690 -23.34 19.82 18.09
CA ASP A 690 -23.93 21.13 17.79
C ASP A 690 -23.61 21.65 16.38
N ASP A 691 -23.31 20.75 15.44
CA ASP A 691 -23.12 21.03 14.02
C ASP A 691 -24.46 21.14 13.27
N ARG A 692 -24.43 21.57 12.01
CA ARG A 692 -25.61 21.63 11.15
C ARG A 692 -26.25 20.24 11.05
N PRO A 693 -27.57 20.11 11.25
CA PRO A 693 -28.24 18.81 11.20
C PRO A 693 -27.91 18.04 9.92
N GLY A 694 -27.47 16.78 10.05
CA GLY A 694 -27.10 15.91 8.94
C GLY A 694 -25.62 15.96 8.50
N GLU A 695 -24.88 17.03 8.85
CA GLU A 695 -23.48 17.16 8.44
C GLU A 695 -22.58 16.18 9.19
N ARG A 696 -22.84 15.95 10.48
CA ARG A 696 -22.09 14.96 11.27
C ARG A 696 -22.18 13.56 10.68
N GLU A 697 -23.38 13.13 10.31
CA GLU A 697 -23.61 11.83 9.68
C GLU A 697 -22.87 11.76 8.34
N ARG A 698 -22.89 12.84 7.56
CA ARG A 698 -22.20 12.94 6.26
C ARG A 698 -20.70 12.74 6.41
N TYR A 699 -20.01 13.57 7.20
CA TYR A 699 -18.55 13.45 7.31
C TYR A 699 -18.12 12.22 8.11
N THR A 700 -18.94 11.70 9.02
CA THR A 700 -18.67 10.43 9.72
C THR A 700 -18.66 9.24 8.76
N ARG A 701 -19.55 9.21 7.75
CA ARG A 701 -19.53 8.19 6.69
C ARG A 701 -18.27 8.27 5.83
N GLU A 702 -17.67 9.45 5.74
CA GLU A 702 -16.38 9.68 5.04
C GLU A 702 -15.16 9.38 5.92
N GLY A 703 -15.38 8.89 7.15
CA GLY A 703 -14.31 8.55 8.10
C GLY A 703 -13.70 9.76 8.80
N ILE A 704 -14.34 10.92 8.72
CA ILE A 704 -13.94 12.17 9.40
C ILE A 704 -14.65 12.26 10.75
N SER A 705 -13.99 12.81 11.75
CA SER A 705 -14.57 13.05 13.06
C SER A 705 -14.13 14.41 13.58
N LEU A 706 -15.11 15.23 13.96
CA LEU A 706 -14.90 16.49 14.65
C LEU A 706 -15.12 16.29 16.16
N LEU A 707 -14.08 16.55 16.94
CA LEU A 707 -14.06 16.33 18.39
C LEU A 707 -13.83 17.65 19.12
N ARG A 708 -14.50 17.82 20.26
CA ARG A 708 -14.18 18.84 21.26
C ARG A 708 -13.30 18.20 22.34
N LEU A 709 -12.12 18.78 22.58
CA LEU A 709 -11.18 18.25 23.59
C LEU A 709 -11.24 19.08 24.86
N THR A 710 -11.29 18.42 26.02
CA THR A 710 -11.26 19.07 27.34
C THR A 710 -10.10 18.50 28.15
N ARG A 711 -9.30 19.38 28.75
CA ARG A 711 -8.16 18.96 29.57
C ARG A 711 -8.63 18.21 30.82
N ARG A 712 -8.12 17.00 31.04
CA ARG A 712 -8.38 16.26 32.28
C ARG A 712 -7.70 16.96 33.47
N LYS A 713 -8.43 17.10 34.57
CA LYS A 713 -7.95 17.71 35.82
C LYS A 713 -6.82 16.87 36.44
#